data_AF-Q9NV86-F1
#
_entry.id   AF-Q9NV86-F1
#
_cell.length_a   1.000
_cell.length_b   1.000
_cell.length_c   1.000
_cell.angle_alpha   90.00
_cell.angle_beta   90.00
_cell.angle_gamma   90.00
#
_symmetry.space_group_name_H-M   'P 1'
#
loop_
_entity.id
_entity.type
_entity.pdbx_description
1 polymer ?
#
loop_
_entity_poly.entity_id
_entity_poly.type
_entity_poly.pdbx_seq_one_letter_code
_entity_poly.pdbx_strand_id
1 'polypeptide(L)'
;MAPAKATNVVRLLLGSTALWLSQLGSGTVAASKSVTAHLAAKWPETPLLLEASEFMAEESNEKFWQFLETVQELAIYKQTESDYSYYNLILKKAGQFLDNLHINLLKFAFSIRAYSPAIQMFQQIAADEPPPDGCNAFVVIHKKHTCKINEIKKLLKKAASRTRPYLFKGDHKFPTNKENLPVVILYAEMGTRTFSAFHKVLSEKAQNEEILYVLRHYIQKPSSRKMYLSGYGVELAIKSTEYKALDDTQVKTVTNTTVEDETETNEVQGFLFGKLKEIYSDLRDNLTAFQKYLIESNKQMMPLKVWELQDLSFQAASQIMSAPVYDAIKLMKDISQNFPIKARSLTRIAVNQHMREEIKENQKDLQVRFKIQPGDARLFINGLRVDMDVYDAFSILDMLKLEGKMMNGLRNLGINGEDMSKFLKLNSHIWEYTYVLDIRHSSIMWINDLENDDLYITWPTSCQKLLKPVFPGSVPSIRRNFHNLVLFIDPAQEYTLDFIKLADVFYSHEVPLRIGFVFILNTDDEVDGANDAGVALWRAFNYIAEEFDISEAFISIVHMYQKVKKDQNILTVDNVKSVLQNTFPHANIWDILGIHSKYDEERKAGASFYKMTGLGPLPQALYNGEPFKHEEMNIKELKMAVLQRMMDASVYLQREVFLGTLNDRTNAIDFLMDRNNVVPRINTLILRTNQQYLNLISTSVTADVEDFSTFFFLDSQDKSAVIAKNMYYLTQDDESIISAVTLWIIADFDKPSGRKLLFNALKHMKTSVHSRLGIIYNPTSKINEENTAISRGILAAFLTQKNMFLRSFLGQLAKEEIATAIYSGDKIKTFLIEGMDKNAFEKKYNTVGVNIFRTHQLFCQDVLKLRPGEMGIVSNGRFLGPLDEDFYAEDFYLLEKITFSNLGEKIKGIVENMGINANNMSDFIMKVDALMSSVPKRASRYDVTFLRENHSVIKTNPQENDMFFNVIAIVDPLTREAQKMAQLLVVLGKIINLKIKLFMNCRGRLSEAPLESFYRFVLEPELMSGANDVSSLGPVAKFLDIPESPLLILNMITPEGWLVETVHSNCDLDNIHLKDTEKTVTAEYELEYLLLEGQCFDKVTEQPPRGLQFTLGTKNKPAVVDTIVMAHHGYFQLKANPGAWILRLHQGKSEDIYQIVGHEGTDSQADLEDIIVVLNSFKSKILKV
;
A
#
# COMPACT_ATOMS: atom_id res chain seq x y z
N MET A 1 16.83 95.41 32.79
CA MET A 1 16.47 94.38 33.79
C MET A 1 15.73 93.25 33.08
N ALA A 2 15.99 92.00 33.47
CA ALA A 2 15.61 90.68 32.90
C ALA A 2 14.27 90.60 32.11
N PRO A 3 14.08 89.67 31.13
CA PRO A 3 14.66 88.31 31.04
C PRO A 3 15.09 87.84 29.61
N ALA A 4 16.24 87.17 29.48
CA ALA A 4 16.65 86.58 28.18
C ALA A 4 17.48 85.28 28.28
N LYS A 5 17.54 84.63 29.46
CA LYS A 5 18.40 83.44 29.68
C LYS A 5 17.68 82.09 29.75
N ALA A 6 16.35 82.04 29.63
CA ALA A 6 15.61 80.77 29.70
C ALA A 6 15.34 80.10 28.33
N THR A 7 15.30 80.86 27.23
CA THR A 7 14.94 80.33 25.90
C THR A 7 16.11 79.73 25.12
N ASN A 8 17.35 80.13 25.38
CA ASN A 8 18.53 79.53 24.73
C ASN A 8 18.97 78.20 25.36
N VAL A 9 18.65 77.96 26.64
CA VAL A 9 18.98 76.68 27.30
C VAL A 9 18.02 75.58 26.84
N VAL A 10 16.74 75.90 26.60
CA VAL A 10 15.75 74.95 26.08
C VAL A 10 15.96 74.63 24.59
N ARG A 11 16.44 75.59 23.78
CA ARG A 11 16.82 75.32 22.37
C ARG A 11 18.14 74.55 22.24
N LEU A 12 19.12 74.77 23.12
CA LEU A 12 20.33 73.92 23.14
C LEU A 12 20.04 72.52 23.66
N LEU A 13 19.15 72.37 24.65
CA LEU A 13 18.73 71.06 25.17
C LEU A 13 17.83 70.29 24.18
N LEU A 14 16.95 70.96 23.43
CA LEU A 14 16.14 70.31 22.39
C LEU A 14 16.95 70.00 21.11
N GLY A 15 17.97 70.81 20.80
CA GLY A 15 18.90 70.55 19.70
C GLY A 15 19.89 69.43 20.03
N SER A 16 20.36 69.35 21.28
CA SER A 16 21.25 68.27 21.72
C SER A 16 20.51 66.96 21.98
N THR A 17 19.25 66.97 22.43
CA THR A 17 18.42 65.76 22.50
C THR A 17 17.98 65.28 21.11
N ALA A 18 17.72 66.18 20.15
CA ALA A 18 17.45 65.77 18.77
C ALA A 18 18.70 65.22 18.06
N LEU A 19 19.91 65.76 18.33
CA LEU A 19 21.15 65.17 17.82
C LEU A 19 21.48 63.83 18.51
N TRP A 20 21.26 63.72 19.83
CA TRP A 20 21.40 62.44 20.55
C TRP A 20 20.37 61.39 20.11
N LEU A 21 19.11 61.78 19.86
CA LEU A 21 18.08 60.87 19.33
C LEU A 21 18.33 60.49 17.86
N SER A 22 18.94 61.36 17.05
CA SER A 22 19.37 61.03 15.69
C SER A 22 20.65 60.16 15.64
N GLN A 23 21.49 60.21 16.68
CA GLN A 23 22.66 59.31 16.82
C GLN A 23 22.33 58.00 17.56
N LEU A 24 21.26 57.96 18.37
CA LEU A 24 20.68 56.72 18.93
C LEU A 24 19.79 55.96 17.92
N GLY A 25 19.48 56.56 16.76
CA GLY A 25 18.69 55.96 15.68
C GLY A 25 19.49 55.38 14.51
N SER A 26 20.82 55.28 14.61
CA SER A 26 21.70 54.76 13.55
C SER A 26 22.81 53.84 14.11
N GLY A 27 22.51 53.09 15.16
CA GLY A 27 23.18 51.82 15.38
C GLY A 27 22.47 50.79 14.54
N THR A 28 22.88 50.58 13.28
CA THR A 28 22.63 49.29 12.64
C THR A 28 23.35 48.28 13.52
N VAL A 29 22.61 47.59 14.40
CA VAL A 29 23.05 46.32 14.98
C VAL A 29 23.55 45.53 13.77
N ALA A 30 24.85 45.28 13.71
CA ALA A 30 25.42 44.47 12.64
C ALA A 30 24.83 43.08 12.82
N ALA A 31 23.72 42.82 12.14
CA ALA A 31 23.07 41.53 12.14
C ALA A 31 24.14 40.49 11.81
N SER A 32 24.25 39.44 12.64
CA SER A 32 25.23 38.39 12.38
C SER A 32 25.04 37.88 10.94
N LYS A 33 26.15 37.75 10.21
CA LYS A 33 26.12 37.28 8.82
C LYS A 33 25.42 35.93 8.81
N SER A 34 24.41 35.79 7.95
CA SER A 34 23.65 34.55 7.82
C SER A 34 23.67 34.02 6.40
N VAL A 35 23.50 32.70 6.30
CA VAL A 35 23.32 31.99 5.04
C VAL A 35 21.89 31.49 5.01
N THR A 36 21.16 31.82 3.95
CA THR A 36 19.77 31.38 3.75
C THR A 36 19.64 30.64 2.43
N ALA A 37 18.95 29.49 2.46
CA ALA A 37 18.68 28.67 1.29
C ALA A 37 17.19 28.36 1.16
N HIS A 38 16.65 28.58 -0.05
CA HIS A 38 15.27 28.29 -0.43
C HIS A 38 15.22 27.24 -1.54
N LEU A 39 14.18 26.42 -1.55
CA LEU A 39 13.84 25.52 -2.65
C LEU A 39 12.43 25.83 -3.15
N ALA A 40 12.31 26.18 -4.42
CA ALA A 40 11.04 26.42 -5.09
C ALA A 40 10.73 25.32 -6.11
N ALA A 41 9.46 25.06 -6.39
CA ALA A 41 9.05 24.26 -7.53
C ALA A 41 8.99 25.12 -8.80
N LYS A 42 9.13 24.47 -9.95
CA LYS A 42 9.01 25.09 -11.29
C LYS A 42 7.59 25.62 -11.59
N TRP A 43 6.58 25.15 -10.86
CA TRP A 43 5.19 25.55 -11.02
C TRP A 43 4.75 26.59 -9.97
N PRO A 44 3.70 27.39 -10.27
CA PRO A 44 3.24 28.44 -9.36
C PRO A 44 2.55 27.89 -8.11
N GLU A 45 2.38 28.75 -7.12
CA GLU A 45 1.68 28.43 -5.88
C GLU A 45 0.23 27.95 -6.15
N THR A 46 -0.10 26.76 -5.61
CA THR A 46 -1.41 26.12 -5.73
C THR A 46 -2.38 26.58 -4.61
N PRO A 47 -3.70 26.64 -4.85
CA PRO A 47 -4.67 27.00 -3.81
C PRO A 47 -4.84 25.90 -2.74
N LEU A 48 -4.76 26.28 -1.46
CA LEU A 48 -4.92 25.35 -0.33
C LEU A 48 -6.30 24.66 -0.29
N LEU A 49 -7.35 25.32 -0.78
CA LEU A 49 -8.69 24.71 -0.86
C LEU A 49 -8.72 23.50 -1.82
N LEU A 50 -7.96 23.54 -2.92
CA LEU A 50 -7.85 22.42 -3.85
C LEU A 50 -6.96 21.31 -3.27
N GLU A 51 -5.90 21.67 -2.55
CA GLU A 51 -5.06 20.68 -1.84
C GLU A 51 -5.88 19.95 -0.76
N ALA A 52 -6.78 20.67 -0.08
CA ALA A 52 -7.71 20.08 0.88
C ALA A 52 -8.66 19.07 0.23
N SER A 53 -9.19 19.37 -0.97
CA SER A 53 -10.05 18.43 -1.67
C SER A 53 -9.30 17.19 -2.12
N GLU A 54 -8.06 17.30 -2.60
CA GLU A 54 -7.24 16.13 -2.94
C GLU A 54 -6.93 15.25 -1.71
N PHE A 55 -6.68 15.86 -0.54
CA PHE A 55 -6.57 15.11 0.71
C PHE A 55 -7.85 14.31 1.02
N MET A 56 -9.03 14.91 0.81
CA MET A 56 -10.32 14.23 1.00
C MET A 56 -10.56 13.11 -0.03
N ALA A 57 -10.14 13.32 -1.28
CA ALA A 57 -10.27 12.32 -2.34
C ALA A 57 -9.48 11.05 -2.06
N GLU A 58 -8.28 11.20 -1.48
CA GLU A 58 -7.45 10.08 -1.09
C GLU A 58 -8.07 9.27 0.08
N GLU A 59 -8.79 9.94 0.99
CA GLU A 59 -9.53 9.26 2.06
C GLU A 59 -10.75 8.48 1.53
N SER A 60 -11.57 9.13 0.69
CA SER A 60 -12.70 8.51 -0.01
C SER A 60 -13.28 9.44 -1.07
N ASN A 61 -13.64 8.89 -2.23
CA ASN A 61 -14.36 9.63 -3.27
C ASN A 61 -15.70 10.21 -2.75
N GLU A 62 -16.40 9.52 -1.83
CA GLU A 62 -17.63 10.05 -1.25
C GLU A 62 -17.37 11.29 -0.39
N LYS A 63 -16.31 11.27 0.42
CA LYS A 63 -15.91 12.41 1.25
C LYS A 63 -15.50 13.61 0.40
N PHE A 64 -14.84 13.37 -0.74
CA PHE A 64 -14.53 14.44 -1.70
C PHE A 64 -15.78 15.18 -2.17
N TRP A 65 -16.81 14.45 -2.64
CA TRP A 65 -18.03 15.07 -3.12
C TRP A 65 -18.84 15.73 -1.99
N GLN A 66 -18.91 15.12 -0.82
CA GLN A 66 -19.55 15.74 0.36
C GLN A 66 -18.84 17.04 0.79
N PHE A 67 -17.51 17.03 0.84
CA PHE A 67 -16.73 18.23 1.15
C PHE A 67 -16.98 19.32 0.12
N LEU A 68 -16.95 18.98 -1.17
CA LEU A 68 -17.20 19.88 -2.29
C LEU A 68 -18.58 20.56 -2.20
N GLU A 69 -19.63 19.83 -1.81
CA GLU A 69 -20.98 20.39 -1.58
C GLU A 69 -21.00 21.45 -0.46
N THR A 70 -20.13 21.35 0.55
CA THR A 70 -20.06 22.34 1.64
C THR A 70 -19.27 23.60 1.29
N VAL A 71 -18.41 23.54 0.27
CA VAL A 71 -17.45 24.61 -0.09
C VAL A 71 -17.73 25.27 -1.45
N GLN A 72 -18.89 25.05 -2.05
CA GLN A 72 -19.23 25.50 -3.42
C GLN A 72 -18.94 26.99 -3.71
N GLU A 73 -19.11 27.89 -2.73
CA GLU A 73 -18.88 29.34 -2.89
C GLU A 73 -17.80 29.90 -1.94
N LEU A 74 -16.96 29.03 -1.36
CA LEU A 74 -16.03 29.42 -0.30
C LEU A 74 -14.91 30.36 -0.78
N ALA A 75 -14.61 30.40 -2.09
CA ALA A 75 -13.55 31.26 -2.64
C ALA A 75 -13.88 32.75 -2.59
N ILE A 76 -15.14 33.14 -2.30
CA ILE A 76 -15.53 34.55 -2.11
C ILE A 76 -14.79 35.17 -0.91
N TYR A 77 -14.58 34.40 0.16
CA TYR A 77 -13.94 34.87 1.39
C TYR A 77 -12.44 35.17 1.22
N LYS A 78 -11.80 34.61 0.17
CA LYS A 78 -10.40 34.88 -0.19
C LYS A 78 -10.16 36.34 -0.58
N GLN A 79 -11.19 37.05 -1.07
CA GLN A 79 -11.08 38.46 -1.46
C GLN A 79 -11.36 39.42 -0.30
N THR A 80 -11.96 38.94 0.79
CA THR A 80 -12.45 39.78 1.89
C THR A 80 -11.69 39.58 3.20
N GLU A 81 -11.12 38.40 3.44
CA GLU A 81 -10.44 38.04 4.70
C GLU A 81 -8.93 37.83 4.51
N SER A 82 -8.16 37.81 5.60
CA SER A 82 -6.72 37.50 5.58
C SER A 82 -6.47 36.03 5.23
N ASP A 83 -5.29 35.73 4.64
CA ASP A 83 -4.88 34.37 4.27
C ASP A 83 -4.99 33.38 5.45
N TYR A 84 -4.68 33.85 6.67
CA TYR A 84 -4.77 33.05 7.89
C TYR A 84 -6.22 32.73 8.30
N SER A 85 -7.13 33.69 8.16
CA SER A 85 -8.55 33.48 8.44
C SER A 85 -9.16 32.50 7.44
N TYR A 86 -8.80 32.64 6.15
CA TYR A 86 -9.20 31.74 5.09
C TYR A 86 -8.71 30.30 5.31
N TYR A 87 -7.45 30.15 5.72
CA TYR A 87 -6.88 28.87 6.11
C TYR A 87 -7.65 28.18 7.24
N ASN A 88 -7.95 28.91 8.32
CA ASN A 88 -8.73 28.37 9.44
C ASN A 88 -10.17 28.01 9.04
N LEU A 89 -10.77 28.75 8.11
CA LEU A 89 -12.10 28.43 7.56
C LEU A 89 -12.07 27.09 6.80
N ILE A 90 -11.03 26.84 6.00
CA ILE A 90 -10.85 25.55 5.30
C ILE A 90 -10.74 24.41 6.32
N LEU A 91 -9.90 24.57 7.34
CA LEU A 91 -9.75 23.56 8.40
C LEU A 91 -11.08 23.29 9.14
N LYS A 92 -11.85 24.34 9.44
CA LYS A 92 -13.15 24.21 10.09
C LYS A 92 -14.16 23.44 9.24
N LYS A 93 -14.15 23.64 7.91
CA LYS A 93 -15.00 22.89 6.98
C LYS A 93 -14.53 21.45 6.83
N ALA A 94 -13.23 21.23 6.75
CA ALA A 94 -12.64 19.90 6.69
C ALA A 94 -12.93 19.08 7.96
N GLY A 95 -12.89 19.72 9.14
CA GLY A 95 -13.18 19.10 10.43
C GLY A 95 -14.62 18.63 10.63
N GLN A 96 -15.53 18.85 9.67
CA GLN A 96 -16.86 18.22 9.67
C GLN A 96 -16.79 16.74 9.25
N PHE A 97 -15.75 16.35 8.50
CA PHE A 97 -15.59 15.01 7.91
C PHE A 97 -14.34 14.27 8.41
N LEU A 98 -13.43 15.00 9.07
CA LEU A 98 -12.16 14.50 9.60
C LEU A 98 -12.14 14.55 11.12
N ASP A 99 -11.47 13.57 11.73
CA ASP A 99 -11.18 13.60 13.17
C ASP A 99 -10.00 14.54 13.48
N ASN A 100 -9.73 14.76 14.76
CA ASN A 100 -8.64 15.64 15.20
C ASN A 100 -7.26 15.22 14.68
N LEU A 101 -7.00 13.91 14.55
CA LEU A 101 -5.73 13.41 14.04
C LEU A 101 -5.57 13.78 12.56
N HIS A 102 -6.56 13.46 11.73
CA HIS A 102 -6.54 13.75 10.30
C HIS A 102 -6.52 15.25 10.03
N ILE A 103 -7.13 16.09 10.89
CA ILE A 103 -6.97 17.56 10.82
C ILE A 103 -5.50 17.95 11.04
N ASN A 104 -4.82 17.40 12.05
CA ASN A 104 -3.40 17.69 12.28
C ASN A 104 -2.53 17.19 11.12
N LEU A 105 -2.85 16.03 10.55
CA LEU A 105 -2.17 15.52 9.36
C LEU A 105 -2.44 16.39 8.13
N LEU A 106 -3.64 16.97 7.99
CA LEU A 106 -3.96 17.93 6.93
C LEU A 106 -3.14 19.22 7.08
N LYS A 107 -2.97 19.74 8.30
CA LYS A 107 -2.08 20.88 8.58
C LYS A 107 -0.63 20.59 8.18
N PHE A 108 -0.16 19.38 8.49
CA PHE A 108 1.17 18.93 8.08
C PHE A 108 1.28 18.78 6.57
N ALA A 109 0.26 18.21 5.90
CA ALA A 109 0.20 18.10 4.44
C ALA A 109 0.27 19.48 3.75
N PHE A 110 -0.38 20.50 4.32
CA PHE A 110 -0.25 21.88 3.86
C PHE A 110 1.14 22.48 4.09
N SER A 111 1.81 22.14 5.19
CA SER A 111 3.18 22.59 5.45
C SER A 111 4.19 22.03 4.43
N ILE A 112 3.98 20.78 3.99
CA ILE A 112 4.82 20.11 2.99
C ILE A 112 4.30 20.22 1.55
N ARG A 113 3.15 20.87 1.35
CA ARG A 113 2.48 21.05 0.05
C ARG A 113 2.27 19.73 -0.72
N ALA A 114 1.96 18.65 0.00
CA ALA A 114 1.95 17.27 -0.52
C ALA A 114 1.11 17.09 -1.82
N TYR A 115 0.00 17.81 -1.94
CA TYR A 115 -0.96 17.70 -3.06
C TYR A 115 -0.76 18.75 -4.16
N SER A 116 0.25 19.62 -4.03
CA SER A 116 0.58 20.60 -5.07
C SER A 116 0.88 19.94 -6.44
N PRO A 117 1.63 18.81 -6.52
CA PRO A 117 1.84 18.09 -7.77
C PRO A 117 0.54 17.59 -8.44
N ALA A 118 -0.45 17.13 -7.67
CA ALA A 118 -1.72 16.65 -8.21
C ALA A 118 -2.51 17.78 -8.89
N ILE A 119 -2.53 18.97 -8.29
CA ILE A 119 -3.18 20.14 -8.89
C ILE A 119 -2.45 20.57 -10.16
N GLN A 120 -1.11 20.59 -10.12
CA GLN A 120 -0.28 20.92 -11.28
C GLN A 120 -0.47 19.92 -12.42
N MET A 121 -0.61 18.64 -12.11
CA MET A 121 -0.94 17.60 -13.08
C MET A 121 -2.26 17.92 -13.80
N PHE A 122 -3.32 18.30 -13.08
CA PHE A 122 -4.57 18.71 -13.73
C PHE A 122 -4.42 19.98 -14.59
N GLN A 123 -3.56 20.93 -14.20
CA GLN A 123 -3.26 22.08 -15.06
C GLN A 123 -2.57 21.67 -16.36
N GLN A 124 -1.63 20.72 -16.30
CA GLN A 124 -0.93 20.20 -17.47
C GLN A 124 -1.88 19.41 -18.39
N ILE A 125 -2.80 18.62 -17.82
CA ILE A 125 -3.88 17.94 -18.58
C ILE A 125 -4.81 18.97 -19.24
N ALA A 126 -5.19 20.03 -18.53
CA ALA A 126 -6.03 21.09 -19.07
C ALA A 126 -5.33 21.90 -20.17
N ALA A 127 -4.00 22.03 -20.12
CA ALA A 127 -3.21 22.65 -21.18
C ALA A 127 -3.23 21.84 -22.49
N ASP A 128 -3.37 20.51 -22.41
CA ASP A 128 -3.52 19.65 -23.58
C ASP A 128 -4.93 19.73 -24.21
N GLU A 129 -5.93 20.15 -23.44
CA GLU A 129 -7.33 20.35 -23.86
C GLU A 129 -7.79 21.80 -23.60
N PRO A 130 -7.24 22.80 -24.34
CA PRO A 130 -7.40 24.20 -23.99
C PRO A 130 -8.87 24.66 -23.99
N PRO A 131 -9.25 25.57 -23.06
CA PRO A 131 -10.59 26.12 -23.00
C PRO A 131 -10.92 26.98 -24.24
N PRO A 132 -12.21 27.15 -24.57
CA PRO A 132 -12.64 28.23 -25.47
C PRO A 132 -12.25 29.61 -24.90
N ASP A 133 -12.03 30.59 -25.79
CA ASP A 133 -11.56 31.92 -25.41
C ASP A 133 -12.44 32.60 -24.34
N GLY A 134 -11.82 33.10 -23.27
CA GLY A 134 -12.47 33.90 -22.22
C GLY A 134 -13.23 33.12 -21.14
N CYS A 135 -13.05 31.79 -21.05
CA CYS A 135 -13.78 30.96 -20.10
C CYS A 135 -13.02 30.71 -18.78
N ASN A 136 -13.68 30.95 -17.64
CA ASN A 136 -13.15 30.63 -16.31
C ASN A 136 -13.34 29.15 -15.93
N ALA A 137 -14.39 28.53 -16.47
CA ALA A 137 -14.69 27.11 -16.35
C ALA A 137 -15.28 26.62 -17.67
N PHE A 138 -14.99 25.38 -18.04
CA PHE A 138 -15.48 24.80 -19.29
C PHE A 138 -15.77 23.30 -19.13
N VAL A 139 -16.65 22.80 -19.99
CA VAL A 139 -17.11 21.41 -19.99
C VAL A 139 -16.65 20.74 -21.29
N VAL A 140 -16.11 19.54 -21.17
CA VAL A 140 -15.68 18.69 -22.29
C VAL A 140 -16.61 17.48 -22.40
N ILE A 141 -17.24 17.34 -23.57
CA ILE A 141 -18.14 16.22 -23.90
C ILE A 141 -17.61 15.56 -25.17
N HIS A 142 -16.93 14.42 -25.00
CA HIS A 142 -16.33 13.62 -26.07
C HIS A 142 -15.58 14.50 -27.11
N LYS A 143 -14.52 15.21 -26.66
CA LYS A 143 -13.65 16.12 -27.44
C LYS A 143 -14.27 17.45 -27.92
N LYS A 144 -15.48 17.82 -27.49
CA LYS A 144 -16.04 19.16 -27.74
C LYS A 144 -16.14 19.95 -26.45
N HIS A 145 -15.70 21.21 -26.51
CA HIS A 145 -15.62 22.14 -25.39
C HIS A 145 -16.80 23.13 -25.45
N THR A 146 -17.39 23.45 -24.30
CA THR A 146 -18.35 24.56 -24.17
C THR A 146 -18.22 25.23 -22.81
N CYS A 147 -18.46 26.54 -22.78
CA CYS A 147 -18.52 27.34 -21.56
C CYS A 147 -19.94 27.80 -21.23
N LYS A 148 -20.94 27.32 -21.97
CA LYS A 148 -22.35 27.70 -21.81
C LYS A 148 -23.17 26.49 -21.38
N ILE A 149 -23.84 26.61 -20.24
CA ILE A 149 -24.73 25.57 -19.70
C ILE A 149 -25.81 25.15 -20.72
N ASN A 150 -26.34 26.10 -21.49
CA ASN A 150 -27.38 25.85 -22.49
C ASN A 150 -26.96 24.93 -23.64
N GLU A 151 -25.66 24.83 -23.93
CA GLU A 151 -25.13 24.01 -25.03
C GLU A 151 -24.90 22.55 -24.64
N ILE A 152 -24.80 22.26 -23.34
CA ILE A 152 -24.57 20.90 -22.80
C ILE A 152 -25.62 19.93 -23.35
N LYS A 153 -26.91 20.30 -23.30
CA LYS A 153 -28.01 19.48 -23.82
C LYS A 153 -27.87 19.18 -25.31
N LYS A 154 -27.34 20.12 -26.11
CA LYS A 154 -27.13 19.93 -27.55
C LYS A 154 -25.95 18.99 -27.84
N LEU A 155 -24.89 19.09 -27.06
CA LEU A 155 -23.68 18.27 -27.22
C LEU A 155 -23.90 16.83 -26.76
N LEU A 156 -24.65 16.61 -25.67
CA LEU A 156 -25.00 15.27 -25.19
C LEU A 156 -25.73 14.43 -26.24
N LYS A 157 -26.66 15.03 -27.01
CA LYS A 157 -27.38 14.33 -28.09
C LYS A 157 -26.45 13.80 -29.20
N LYS A 158 -25.27 14.39 -29.38
CA LYS A 158 -24.27 13.99 -30.38
C LYS A 158 -23.12 13.19 -29.79
N ALA A 159 -23.13 12.89 -28.48
CA ALA A 159 -22.00 12.27 -27.79
C ALA A 159 -21.73 10.84 -28.27
N ALA A 160 -22.77 10.04 -28.52
CA ALA A 160 -22.64 8.64 -28.98
C ALA A 160 -21.89 8.50 -30.32
N SER A 161 -21.89 9.54 -31.17
CA SER A 161 -21.16 9.56 -32.45
C SER A 161 -19.66 9.88 -32.33
N ARG A 162 -19.17 10.17 -31.12
CA ARG A 162 -17.79 10.64 -30.87
C ARG A 162 -17.05 9.70 -29.94
N THR A 163 -15.74 9.58 -30.16
CA THR A 163 -14.85 8.77 -29.32
C THR A 163 -14.93 9.20 -27.86
N ARG A 164 -15.16 8.22 -26.97
CA ARG A 164 -15.17 8.41 -25.52
C ARG A 164 -13.79 8.91 -25.05
N PRO A 165 -13.73 9.92 -24.16
CA PRO A 165 -12.46 10.39 -23.62
C PRO A 165 -11.86 9.37 -22.65
N TYR A 166 -10.52 9.34 -22.58
CA TYR A 166 -9.80 8.55 -21.57
C TYR A 166 -9.97 9.20 -20.19
N LEU A 167 -10.27 8.38 -19.18
CA LEU A 167 -10.40 8.81 -17.79
C LEU A 167 -9.19 8.30 -17.00
N PHE A 168 -8.46 9.22 -16.37
CA PHE A 168 -7.30 8.89 -15.56
C PHE A 168 -7.73 8.25 -14.24
N LYS A 169 -6.87 7.44 -13.63
CA LYS A 169 -7.16 6.80 -12.32
C LYS A 169 -7.42 7.83 -11.23
N GLY A 170 -6.73 8.98 -11.27
CA GLY A 170 -6.91 10.11 -10.34
C GLY A 170 -8.07 11.05 -10.66
N ASP A 171 -8.91 10.77 -11.67
CA ASP A 171 -10.07 11.62 -11.98
C ASP A 171 -11.18 11.46 -10.93
N HIS A 172 -11.75 12.58 -10.48
CA HIS A 172 -12.86 12.60 -9.54
C HIS A 172 -14.18 12.29 -10.25
N LYS A 173 -14.66 11.05 -10.13
CA LYS A 173 -15.89 10.57 -10.75
C LYS A 173 -17.06 10.71 -9.78
N PHE A 174 -18.14 11.35 -10.22
CA PHE A 174 -19.37 11.38 -9.45
C PHE A 174 -19.90 9.95 -9.28
N PRO A 175 -20.40 9.55 -8.10
CA PRO A 175 -20.91 8.20 -7.88
C PRO A 175 -22.05 7.87 -8.86
N THR A 176 -21.88 6.83 -9.69
CA THR A 176 -22.93 6.34 -10.61
C THR A 176 -22.89 4.81 -10.70
N ASN A 177 -24.05 4.17 -10.93
CA ASN A 177 -24.16 2.72 -11.07
C ASN A 177 -24.01 2.23 -12.53
N LYS A 178 -23.92 3.15 -13.51
CA LYS A 178 -23.85 2.82 -14.94
C LYS A 178 -22.57 3.35 -15.58
N GLU A 179 -21.71 2.44 -16.02
CA GLU A 179 -20.45 2.80 -16.67
C GLU A 179 -20.59 3.21 -18.15
N ASN A 180 -21.67 2.81 -18.82
CA ASN A 180 -21.91 3.10 -20.26
C ASN A 180 -22.69 4.42 -20.50
N LEU A 181 -22.42 5.43 -19.68
CA LEU A 181 -23.01 6.76 -19.84
C LEU A 181 -22.09 7.71 -20.64
N PRO A 182 -22.66 8.71 -21.36
CA PRO A 182 -21.87 9.78 -21.96
C PRO A 182 -21.00 10.49 -20.92
N VAL A 183 -19.72 10.66 -21.23
CA VAL A 183 -18.76 11.25 -20.29
C VAL A 183 -18.75 12.76 -20.42
N VAL A 184 -18.90 13.44 -19.28
CA VAL A 184 -18.89 14.90 -19.17
C VAL A 184 -17.84 15.32 -18.14
N ILE A 185 -16.80 16.00 -18.60
CA ILE A 185 -15.67 16.44 -17.77
C ILE A 185 -15.81 17.95 -17.54
N LEU A 186 -15.93 18.39 -16.29
CA LEU A 186 -15.88 19.80 -15.90
C LEU A 186 -14.46 20.18 -15.50
N TYR A 187 -13.92 21.20 -16.13
CA TYR A 187 -12.70 21.88 -15.74
C TYR A 187 -13.07 23.19 -15.06
N ALA A 188 -12.82 23.28 -13.76
CA ALA A 188 -13.15 24.47 -12.98
C ALA A 188 -12.29 24.63 -11.72
N GLU A 189 -12.22 25.86 -11.21
CA GLU A 189 -11.68 26.17 -9.89
C GLU A 189 -12.80 26.04 -8.83
N MET A 190 -12.59 25.13 -7.87
CA MET A 190 -13.55 24.87 -6.79
C MET A 190 -13.74 26.10 -5.90
N GLY A 191 -14.97 26.30 -5.41
CA GLY A 191 -15.32 27.43 -4.55
C GLY A 191 -15.72 28.70 -5.29
N THR A 192 -15.66 28.71 -6.62
CA THR A 192 -16.07 29.85 -7.45
C THR A 192 -17.56 29.79 -7.81
N ARG A 193 -18.20 30.96 -8.01
CA ARG A 193 -19.61 31.03 -8.44
C ARG A 193 -19.86 30.35 -9.79
N THR A 194 -18.89 30.44 -10.70
CA THR A 194 -18.94 29.76 -12.00
C THR A 194 -18.97 28.25 -11.84
N PHE A 195 -18.16 27.72 -10.93
CA PHE A 195 -18.16 26.30 -10.61
C PHE A 195 -19.51 25.85 -10.04
N SER A 196 -20.05 26.55 -9.03
CA SER A 196 -21.35 26.19 -8.42
C SER A 196 -22.48 26.10 -9.46
N ALA A 197 -22.53 27.05 -10.40
CA ALA A 197 -23.54 27.07 -11.46
C ALA A 197 -23.46 25.84 -12.40
N PHE A 198 -22.25 25.42 -12.80
CA PHE A 198 -22.07 24.20 -13.60
C PHE A 198 -22.33 22.93 -12.79
N HIS A 199 -21.79 22.89 -11.57
CA HIS A 199 -21.88 21.72 -10.70
C HIS A 199 -23.33 21.35 -10.42
N LYS A 200 -24.19 22.31 -10.06
CA LYS A 200 -25.62 22.08 -9.81
C LYS A 200 -26.34 21.39 -10.98
N VAL A 201 -26.05 21.81 -12.21
CA VAL A 201 -26.69 21.24 -13.41
C VAL A 201 -26.14 19.84 -13.73
N LEU A 202 -24.84 19.63 -13.52
CA LEU A 202 -24.19 18.34 -13.82
C LEU A 202 -24.49 17.29 -12.75
N SER A 203 -24.54 17.67 -11.46
CA SER A 203 -24.88 16.77 -10.37
C SER A 203 -26.33 16.29 -10.47
N GLU A 204 -27.30 17.18 -10.74
CA GLU A 204 -28.70 16.81 -10.99
C GLU A 204 -28.81 15.79 -12.14
N LYS A 205 -28.01 15.95 -13.21
CA LYS A 205 -28.00 15.02 -14.34
C LYS A 205 -27.31 13.69 -14.04
N ALA A 206 -26.25 13.71 -13.24
CA ALA A 206 -25.55 12.51 -12.81
C ALA A 206 -26.40 11.68 -11.84
N GLN A 207 -27.12 12.34 -10.91
CA GLN A 207 -28.08 11.69 -10.01
C GLN A 207 -29.23 11.00 -10.77
N ASN A 208 -29.69 11.60 -11.88
CA ASN A 208 -30.66 10.98 -12.77
C ASN A 208 -30.06 9.91 -13.71
N GLU A 209 -28.79 9.54 -13.53
CA GLU A 209 -28.03 8.58 -14.33
C GLU A 209 -28.02 8.89 -15.85
N GLU A 210 -28.06 10.16 -16.23
CA GLU A 210 -28.01 10.57 -17.65
C GLU A 210 -26.56 10.69 -18.17
N ILE A 211 -25.61 10.98 -17.29
CA ILE A 211 -24.22 11.30 -17.62
C ILE A 211 -23.25 10.71 -16.60
N LEU A 212 -22.03 10.42 -17.05
CA LEU A 212 -20.89 10.21 -16.17
C LEU A 212 -20.20 11.55 -15.94
N TYR A 213 -20.40 12.15 -14.77
CA TYR A 213 -19.83 13.45 -14.41
C TYR A 213 -18.45 13.28 -13.76
N VAL A 214 -17.45 13.99 -14.31
CA VAL A 214 -16.07 14.00 -13.82
C VAL A 214 -15.63 15.44 -13.57
N LEU A 215 -14.93 15.68 -12.46
CA LEU A 215 -14.34 16.99 -12.13
C LEU A 215 -12.82 16.93 -12.24
N ARG A 216 -12.24 17.88 -12.98
CA ARG A 216 -10.79 18.15 -13.03
C ARG A 216 -10.52 19.58 -12.57
N HIS A 217 -9.50 19.77 -11.74
CA HIS A 217 -9.13 21.10 -11.26
C HIS A 217 -8.53 21.95 -12.38
N TYR A 218 -9.06 23.16 -12.56
CA TYR A 218 -8.57 24.09 -13.58
C TYR A 218 -8.50 25.50 -13.02
N ILE A 219 -7.35 26.15 -13.16
CA ILE A 219 -7.11 27.52 -12.70
C ILE A 219 -6.77 28.35 -13.92
N GLN A 220 -7.67 29.28 -14.29
CA GLN A 220 -7.48 30.10 -15.49
C GLN A 220 -6.27 31.03 -15.38
N LYS A 221 -6.06 31.63 -14.19
CA LYS A 221 -4.96 32.57 -13.90
C LYS A 221 -4.20 32.09 -12.66
N PRO A 222 -3.15 31.28 -12.84
CA PRO A 222 -2.28 30.85 -11.75
C PRO A 222 -1.64 32.04 -11.03
N SER A 223 -1.25 31.84 -9.76
CA SER A 223 -0.52 32.83 -8.99
C SER A 223 0.82 33.18 -9.64
N SER A 224 1.29 34.41 -9.48
CA SER A 224 2.65 34.81 -9.89
C SER A 224 3.72 34.40 -8.88
N ARG A 225 3.33 33.93 -7.68
CA ARG A 225 4.26 33.47 -6.64
C ARG A 225 4.76 32.06 -6.96
N LYS A 226 6.06 31.84 -6.74
CA LYS A 226 6.65 30.49 -6.81
C LYS A 226 6.19 29.64 -5.63
N MET A 227 6.11 28.33 -5.84
CA MET A 227 5.79 27.37 -4.79
C MET A 227 7.05 27.02 -3.99
N TYR A 228 7.19 27.49 -2.74
CA TYR A 228 8.29 27.06 -1.87
C TYR A 228 8.00 25.69 -1.24
N LEU A 229 8.97 24.78 -1.30
CA LEU A 229 8.84 23.38 -0.87
C LEU A 229 9.46 23.16 0.52
N SER A 230 9.13 22.05 1.16
CA SER A 230 9.77 21.61 2.41
C SER A 230 10.05 20.10 2.36
N GLY A 231 10.70 19.56 3.39
CA GLY A 231 11.09 18.15 3.46
C GLY A 231 12.51 17.85 2.94
N TYR A 232 13.33 18.88 2.72
CA TYR A 232 14.73 18.76 2.30
C TYR A 232 15.70 19.18 3.42
N GLY A 233 16.94 18.71 3.34
CA GLY A 233 18.06 19.13 4.16
C GLY A 233 18.97 20.11 3.43
N VAL A 234 19.60 21.01 4.17
CA VAL A 234 20.68 21.87 3.68
C VAL A 234 21.90 21.64 4.55
N GLU A 235 23.02 21.35 3.90
CA GLU A 235 24.31 21.14 4.55
C GLU A 235 25.23 22.31 4.18
N LEU A 236 25.91 22.87 5.17
CA LEU A 236 26.97 23.84 4.99
C LEU A 236 28.27 23.17 5.47
N ALA A 237 28.98 22.57 4.52
CA ALA A 237 30.18 21.78 4.77
C ALA A 237 31.41 22.68 4.86
N ILE A 238 32.32 22.35 5.79
CA ILE A 238 33.60 23.04 5.90
C ILE A 238 34.54 22.45 4.86
N LYS A 239 35.03 23.29 3.94
CA LYS A 239 35.98 22.85 2.93
C LYS A 239 37.33 22.65 3.58
N SER A 240 37.71 21.39 3.75
CA SER A 240 39.03 20.98 4.24
C SER A 240 40.11 21.47 3.27
N THR A 241 40.75 22.60 3.55
CA THR A 241 42.03 22.95 2.91
C THR A 241 43.09 22.03 3.53
N GLU A 242 43.37 20.90 2.88
CA GLU A 242 44.37 19.94 3.36
C GLU A 242 45.73 20.62 3.64
N TYR A 243 46.06 20.75 4.92
CA TYR A 243 47.40 20.53 5.45
C TYR A 243 47.25 19.65 6.69
N LYS A 244 47.06 18.33 6.48
CA LYS A 244 47.47 17.31 7.46
C LYS A 244 49.00 17.18 7.39
N ALA A 245 49.71 18.24 7.77
CA ALA A 245 51.16 18.21 8.02
C ALA A 245 51.54 19.36 8.96
N LEU A 246 51.84 18.98 10.21
CA LEU A 246 52.80 19.59 11.13
C LEU A 246 53.24 21.03 10.81
N ASP A 247 52.82 22.01 11.61
CA ASP A 247 53.78 22.92 12.23
C ASP A 247 53.17 23.67 13.43
N ASP A 248 53.84 23.55 14.58
CA ASP A 248 53.63 24.37 15.77
C ASP A 248 54.24 25.76 15.53
N THR A 249 53.54 26.65 14.84
CA THR A 249 53.95 28.07 14.78
C THR A 249 53.05 28.94 15.63
N GLN A 250 53.68 29.56 16.63
CA GLN A 250 53.11 30.48 17.61
C GLN A 250 52.29 31.59 16.95
N VAL A 251 51.01 31.70 17.34
CA VAL A 251 50.11 32.78 16.94
C VAL A 251 50.49 34.06 17.68
N LYS A 252 50.89 35.09 16.93
CA LYS A 252 51.03 36.46 17.44
C LYS A 252 49.65 37.08 17.65
N THR A 253 49.47 37.65 18.84
CA THR A 253 48.31 38.44 19.25
C THR A 253 48.15 39.70 18.39
N VAL A 254 46.98 39.88 17.79
CA VAL A 254 46.55 41.14 17.15
C VAL A 254 45.40 41.74 17.96
N THR A 255 45.49 43.05 18.14
CA THR A 255 44.80 43.93 19.07
C THR A 255 43.30 44.15 18.82
N ASN A 256 42.59 44.27 19.94
CA ASN A 256 41.20 44.61 20.22
C ASN A 256 40.50 45.64 19.29
N THR A 257 39.27 45.31 18.90
CA THR A 257 38.19 46.26 18.60
C THR A 257 36.98 45.90 19.46
N THR A 258 36.55 46.82 20.32
CA THR A 258 35.45 46.67 21.28
C THR A 258 34.08 46.87 20.61
N VAL A 259 33.19 45.88 20.72
CA VAL A 259 31.75 46.07 20.53
C VAL A 259 31.04 45.40 21.71
N GLU A 260 30.17 46.15 22.38
CA GLU A 260 29.34 45.68 23.48
C GLU A 260 28.00 45.17 22.94
N ASP A 261 27.59 43.97 23.35
CA ASP A 261 26.16 43.60 23.35
C ASP A 261 25.86 42.71 24.56
N GLU A 262 24.74 43.02 25.21
CA GLU A 262 24.18 42.37 26.39
C GLU A 262 23.13 41.33 25.98
N THR A 263 23.49 40.05 26.04
CA THR A 263 22.52 38.95 26.22
C THR A 263 23.07 37.98 27.26
N GLU A 264 22.37 37.88 28.40
CA GLU A 264 22.74 37.01 29.52
C GLU A 264 22.56 35.52 29.17
N THR A 265 23.57 34.91 28.56
CA THR A 265 23.73 33.45 28.58
C THR A 265 24.41 33.03 29.88
N ASN A 266 23.72 32.24 30.71
CA ASN A 266 24.20 31.84 32.04
C ASN A 266 25.35 30.83 32.04
N GLU A 267 25.58 30.12 30.93
CA GLU A 267 26.67 29.15 30.79
C GLU A 267 27.46 29.38 29.50
N VAL A 268 28.76 29.65 29.62
CA VAL A 268 29.67 29.81 28.47
C VAL A 268 30.90 28.94 28.73
N GLN A 269 31.21 28.00 27.83
CA GLN A 269 32.37 27.10 27.92
C GLN A 269 32.46 26.24 29.22
N GLY A 270 31.33 25.92 29.85
CA GLY A 270 31.26 25.15 31.11
C GLY A 270 31.42 26.01 32.37
N PHE A 271 31.50 27.33 32.22
CA PHE A 271 31.47 28.29 33.33
C PHE A 271 30.05 28.83 33.50
N LEU A 272 29.48 28.65 34.69
CA LEU A 272 28.20 29.24 35.08
C LEU A 272 28.42 30.71 35.50
N PHE A 273 28.41 31.61 34.52
CA PHE A 273 28.65 33.04 34.75
C PHE A 273 27.61 33.67 35.68
N GLY A 274 26.38 33.15 35.74
CA GLY A 274 25.38 33.55 36.73
C GLY A 274 25.86 33.31 38.17
N LYS A 275 26.24 32.06 38.49
CA LYS A 275 26.80 31.72 39.81
C LYS A 275 28.14 32.39 40.09
N LEU A 276 29.01 32.54 39.10
CA LEU A 276 30.32 33.17 39.28
C LEU A 276 30.20 34.67 39.59
N LYS A 277 29.25 35.37 38.96
CA LYS A 277 28.95 36.78 39.27
C LYS A 277 28.27 36.95 40.63
N GLU A 278 27.53 35.96 41.11
CA GLU A 278 26.97 35.92 42.48
C GLU A 278 28.04 35.66 43.55
N ILE A 279 28.98 34.75 43.29
CA ILE A 279 30.04 34.36 44.26
C ILE A 279 31.17 35.40 44.33
N TYR A 280 31.50 36.04 43.20
CA TYR A 280 32.57 37.03 43.10
C TYR A 280 32.02 38.36 42.55
N SER A 281 31.30 39.10 43.41
CA SER A 281 30.69 40.39 43.10
C SER A 281 31.69 41.44 42.60
N ASP A 282 32.92 41.39 43.11
CA ASP A 282 33.96 42.41 42.88
C ASP A 282 34.64 42.26 41.51
N LEU A 283 34.46 41.10 40.86
CA LEU A 283 35.04 40.75 39.57
C LEU A 283 34.01 40.75 38.44
N ARG A 284 32.83 41.36 38.65
CA ARG A 284 31.71 41.31 37.69
C ARG A 284 32.11 41.83 36.30
N ASP A 285 32.87 42.92 36.23
CA ASP A 285 33.35 43.52 34.97
C ASP A 285 34.44 42.67 34.29
N ASN A 286 35.30 42.03 35.08
CA ASN A 286 36.31 41.10 34.56
C ASN A 286 35.67 39.80 34.09
N LEU A 287 34.62 39.32 34.76
CA LEU A 287 33.86 38.13 34.38
C LEU A 287 33.02 38.39 33.13
N THR A 288 32.48 39.60 32.93
CA THR A 288 31.81 39.97 31.66
C THR A 288 32.82 40.14 30.52
N ALA A 289 33.99 40.73 30.77
CA ALA A 289 35.08 40.80 29.78
C ALA A 289 35.61 39.41 29.40
N PHE A 290 35.79 38.53 30.39
CA PHE A 290 36.19 37.14 30.17
C PHE A 290 35.11 36.33 29.45
N GLN A 291 33.83 36.55 29.80
CA GLN A 291 32.69 35.98 29.07
C GLN A 291 32.70 36.40 27.60
N LYS A 292 32.92 37.69 27.30
CA LYS A 292 33.07 38.21 25.93
C LYS A 292 34.27 37.58 25.21
N TYR A 293 35.43 37.48 25.85
CA TYR A 293 36.61 36.82 25.29
C TYR A 293 36.36 35.33 24.97
N LEU A 294 35.64 34.61 25.83
CA LEU A 294 35.29 33.20 25.57
C LEU A 294 34.31 33.03 24.41
N ILE A 295 33.42 34.00 24.20
CA ILE A 295 32.50 34.03 23.05
C ILE A 295 33.27 34.34 21.76
N GLU A 296 34.17 35.32 21.78
CA GLU A 296 35.00 35.69 20.63
C GLU A 296 36.00 34.60 20.24
N SER A 297 36.66 33.98 21.22
CA SER A 297 37.58 32.86 20.99
C SER A 297 36.89 31.59 20.47
N ASN A 298 35.59 31.41 20.75
CA ASN A 298 34.81 30.28 20.22
C ASN A 298 34.50 30.43 18.72
N LYS A 299 34.60 31.64 18.15
CA LYS A 299 34.45 31.85 16.70
C LYS A 299 35.66 31.37 15.90
N GLN A 300 36.80 31.11 16.55
CA GLN A 300 37.99 30.54 15.91
C GLN A 300 37.96 29.01 16.01
N MET A 301 37.65 28.33 14.90
CA MET A 301 37.70 26.87 14.82
C MET A 301 39.15 26.38 14.91
N MET A 302 39.54 25.79 16.05
CA MET A 302 40.81 25.08 16.20
C MET A 302 40.58 23.56 16.12
N PRO A 303 41.49 22.79 15.49
CA PRO A 303 41.32 21.34 15.35
C PRO A 303 41.43 20.63 16.71
N LEU A 304 40.55 19.64 16.93
CA LEU A 304 40.55 18.80 18.14
C LEU A 304 41.63 17.71 18.05
N LYS A 305 42.16 17.29 19.21
CA LYS A 305 43.17 16.23 19.28
C LYS A 305 42.51 14.85 19.36
N VAL A 306 43.18 13.81 18.84
CA VAL A 306 42.62 12.45 18.70
C VAL A 306 42.10 11.86 20.03
N TRP A 307 42.77 12.12 21.16
CA TRP A 307 42.29 11.62 22.46
C TRP A 307 41.06 12.34 22.98
N GLU A 308 40.83 13.59 22.57
CA GLU A 308 39.63 14.37 22.93
C GLU A 308 38.40 13.87 22.18
N LEU A 309 38.59 13.19 21.05
CA LEU A 309 37.52 12.62 20.23
C LEU A 309 36.99 11.28 20.77
N GLN A 310 37.78 10.53 21.54
CA GLN A 310 37.47 9.13 21.86
C GLN A 310 36.11 8.91 22.53
N ASP A 311 35.69 9.83 23.38
CA ASP A 311 34.48 9.74 24.20
C ASP A 311 33.39 10.74 23.80
N LEU A 312 33.55 11.43 22.66
CA LEU A 312 32.74 12.59 22.32
C LEU A 312 31.23 12.27 22.19
N SER A 313 30.86 11.11 21.62
CA SER A 313 29.46 10.66 21.56
C SER A 313 28.87 10.47 22.95
N PHE A 314 29.63 9.88 23.88
CA PHE A 314 29.19 9.71 25.26
C PHE A 314 29.07 11.05 26.00
N GLN A 315 29.93 12.01 25.70
CA GLN A 315 29.87 13.35 26.27
C GLN A 315 28.65 14.12 25.78
N ALA A 316 28.35 14.05 24.48
CA ALA A 316 27.14 14.61 23.89
C ALA A 316 25.88 13.99 24.51
N ALA A 317 25.82 12.65 24.61
CA ALA A 317 24.72 11.97 25.28
C ALA A 317 24.58 12.39 26.75
N SER A 318 25.69 12.52 27.48
CA SER A 318 25.66 12.96 28.88
C SER A 318 25.08 14.37 29.03
N GLN A 319 25.42 15.29 28.12
CA GLN A 319 24.84 16.63 28.10
C GLN A 319 23.33 16.59 27.85
N ILE A 320 22.89 15.81 26.85
CA ILE A 320 21.47 15.71 26.48
C ILE A 320 20.65 15.07 27.60
N MET A 321 21.17 14.00 28.24
CA MET A 321 20.52 13.32 29.36
C MET A 321 20.44 14.18 30.63
N SER A 322 21.34 15.17 30.78
CA SER A 322 21.33 16.10 31.91
C SER A 322 20.29 17.22 31.76
N ALA A 323 19.81 17.46 30.54
CA ALA A 323 18.80 18.47 30.26
C ALA A 323 17.38 17.99 30.65
N PRO A 324 16.44 18.92 30.91
CA PRO A 324 15.03 18.56 31.08
C PRO A 324 14.49 17.82 29.84
N VAL A 325 13.62 16.83 30.06
CA VAL A 325 13.08 15.94 29.01
C VAL A 325 12.50 16.71 27.81
N TYR A 326 11.74 17.79 28.04
CA TYR A 326 11.12 18.58 26.99
C TYR A 326 12.10 19.36 26.10
N ASP A 327 13.28 19.68 26.63
CA ASP A 327 14.33 20.41 25.91
C ASP A 327 15.43 19.49 25.38
N ALA A 328 15.48 18.23 25.82
CA ALA A 328 16.52 17.29 25.43
C ALA A 328 16.57 17.03 23.91
N ILE A 329 15.42 16.88 23.25
CA ILE A 329 15.36 16.69 21.77
C ILE A 329 15.80 17.98 21.05
N LYS A 330 15.43 19.16 21.56
CA LYS A 330 15.87 20.45 20.99
C LYS A 330 17.37 20.65 21.17
N LEU A 331 17.92 20.24 22.31
CA LEU A 331 19.35 20.26 22.58
C LEU A 331 20.11 19.26 21.68
N MET A 332 19.57 18.06 21.48
CA MET A 332 20.10 17.09 20.51
C MET A 332 20.10 17.67 19.09
N LYS A 333 19.04 18.38 18.70
CA LYS A 333 19.00 19.13 17.43
C LYS A 333 20.12 20.16 17.37
N ASP A 334 20.27 21.01 18.38
CA ASP A 334 21.31 22.04 18.39
C ASP A 334 22.73 21.45 18.33
N ILE A 335 23.01 20.40 19.11
CA ILE A 335 24.31 19.73 19.14
C ILE A 335 24.63 19.08 17.79
N SER A 336 23.70 18.30 17.23
CA SER A 336 23.91 17.59 15.96
C SER A 336 24.02 18.54 14.76
N GLN A 337 23.16 19.57 14.71
CA GLN A 337 23.09 20.50 13.58
C GLN A 337 24.17 21.60 13.62
N ASN A 338 24.72 21.92 14.79
CA ASN A 338 25.79 22.91 15.00
C ASN A 338 27.08 22.30 15.54
N PHE A 339 27.31 21.02 15.29
CA PHE A 339 28.38 20.24 15.89
C PHE A 339 29.77 20.90 15.81
N PRO A 340 30.23 21.46 14.66
CA PRO A 340 31.56 22.06 14.59
C PRO A 340 31.82 23.17 15.62
N ILE A 341 30.80 23.95 15.98
CA ILE A 341 30.90 25.00 17.01
C ILE A 341 30.81 24.40 18.42
N LYS A 342 30.04 23.32 18.59
CA LYS A 342 29.77 22.70 19.90
C LYS A 342 30.86 21.71 20.33
N ALA A 343 31.64 21.17 19.40
CA ALA A 343 32.58 20.07 19.63
C ALA A 343 33.55 20.34 20.79
N ARG A 344 34.11 21.55 20.89
CA ARG A 344 35.04 21.92 21.98
C ARG A 344 34.37 22.06 23.35
N SER A 345 33.09 22.43 23.38
CA SER A 345 32.34 22.49 24.64
C SER A 345 32.03 21.09 25.16
N LEU A 346 31.81 20.13 24.25
CA LEU A 346 31.50 18.73 24.58
C LEU A 346 32.69 18.01 25.22
N THR A 347 33.92 18.26 24.77
CA THR A 347 35.12 17.58 25.31
C THR A 347 35.33 17.82 26.81
N ARG A 348 34.76 18.90 27.37
CA ARG A 348 34.87 19.27 28.78
C ARG A 348 33.83 18.59 29.67
N ILE A 349 32.85 17.90 29.09
CA ILE A 349 31.76 17.28 29.83
C ILE A 349 32.23 15.93 30.37
N ALA A 350 32.01 15.72 31.67
CA ALA A 350 32.30 14.44 32.32
C ALA A 350 31.25 13.40 31.92
N VAL A 351 31.71 12.22 31.50
CA VAL A 351 30.82 11.10 31.14
C VAL A 351 30.38 10.36 32.41
N ASN A 352 29.07 10.18 32.58
CA ASN A 352 28.55 9.33 33.64
C ASN A 352 28.86 7.84 33.36
N GLN A 353 29.61 7.20 34.27
CA GLN A 353 30.05 5.82 34.12
C GLN A 353 28.87 4.82 34.14
N HIS A 354 27.84 5.06 34.95
CA HIS A 354 26.64 4.20 34.99
C HIS A 354 25.87 4.23 33.66
N MET A 355 25.79 5.41 33.02
CA MET A 355 25.20 5.56 31.70
C MET A 355 26.00 4.79 30.64
N ARG A 356 27.34 4.89 30.68
CA ARG A 356 28.22 4.17 29.75
C ARG A 356 28.06 2.66 29.84
N GLU A 357 27.94 2.12 31.05
CA GLU A 357 27.71 0.70 31.28
C GLU A 357 26.32 0.27 30.79
N GLU A 358 25.28 1.05 31.09
CA GLU A 358 23.91 0.83 30.62
C GLU A 358 23.82 0.81 29.08
N ILE A 359 24.46 1.78 28.41
CA ILE A 359 24.52 1.83 26.94
C ILE A 359 25.18 0.58 26.38
N LYS A 360 26.32 0.14 26.93
CA LYS A 360 27.04 -1.04 26.45
C LYS A 360 26.27 -2.34 26.65
N GLU A 361 25.53 -2.49 27.75
CA GLU A 361 24.67 -3.65 27.98
C GLU A 361 23.53 -3.70 26.97
N ASN A 362 22.81 -2.58 26.79
CA ASN A 362 21.72 -2.48 25.81
C ASN A 362 22.22 -2.71 24.37
N GLN A 363 23.40 -2.18 24.02
CA GLN A 363 24.02 -2.39 22.70
C GLN A 363 24.26 -3.87 22.38
N LYS A 364 24.72 -4.66 23.36
CA LYS A 364 24.94 -6.11 23.17
C LYS A 364 23.63 -6.85 22.88
N ASP A 365 22.56 -6.52 23.59
CA ASP A 365 21.23 -7.11 23.37
C ASP A 365 20.68 -6.75 21.99
N LEU A 366 20.74 -5.46 21.65
CA LEU A 366 20.27 -4.94 20.36
C LEU A 366 21.04 -5.53 19.17
N GLN A 367 22.34 -5.79 19.34
CA GLN A 367 23.16 -6.45 18.32
C GLN A 367 22.72 -7.90 18.08
N VAL A 368 22.40 -8.65 19.13
CA VAL A 368 21.98 -10.05 19.02
C VAL A 368 20.56 -10.17 18.46
N ARG A 369 19.61 -9.36 18.95
CA ARG A 369 18.19 -9.47 18.59
C ARG A 369 17.84 -8.77 17.28
N PHE A 370 18.43 -7.62 17.02
CA PHE A 370 18.03 -6.72 15.92
C PHE A 370 19.17 -6.38 14.95
N LYS A 371 20.39 -6.89 15.18
CA LYS A 371 21.59 -6.60 14.38
C LYS A 371 21.93 -5.09 14.31
N ILE A 372 21.59 -4.33 15.35
CA ILE A 372 21.90 -2.90 15.46
C ILE A 372 23.29 -2.77 16.07
N GLN A 373 24.20 -2.08 15.38
CA GLN A 373 25.57 -1.84 15.85
C GLN A 373 25.66 -0.53 16.64
N PRO A 374 26.71 -0.35 17.48
CA PRO A 374 26.98 0.94 18.12
C PRO A 374 27.17 2.06 17.09
N GLY A 375 26.43 3.17 17.24
CA GLY A 375 26.42 4.27 16.29
C GLY A 375 25.30 4.21 15.25
N ASP A 376 24.69 3.05 15.01
CA ASP A 376 23.58 2.93 14.07
C ASP A 376 22.35 3.71 14.58
N ALA A 377 21.68 4.40 13.65
CA ALA A 377 20.40 5.06 13.89
C ALA A 377 19.22 4.20 13.38
N ARG A 378 18.17 4.08 14.20
CA ARG A 378 16.92 3.39 13.84
C ARG A 378 15.73 4.12 14.44
N LEU A 379 14.71 4.38 13.63
CA LEU A 379 13.43 4.93 14.07
C LEU A 379 12.33 3.88 13.89
N PHE A 380 11.51 3.70 14.92
CA PHE A 380 10.34 2.85 14.88
C PHE A 380 9.10 3.64 15.28
N ILE A 381 8.02 3.54 14.49
CA ILE A 381 6.70 4.12 14.78
C ILE A 381 5.71 2.96 14.90
N ASN A 382 5.11 2.76 16.07
CA ASN A 382 4.23 1.61 16.37
C ASN A 382 4.86 0.24 16.02
N GLY A 383 6.19 0.14 16.13
CA GLY A 383 6.98 -1.05 15.77
C GLY A 383 7.38 -1.14 14.30
N LEU A 384 6.84 -0.28 13.42
CA LEU A 384 7.24 -0.23 12.01
C LEU A 384 8.58 0.50 11.88
N ARG A 385 9.54 -0.11 11.17
CA ARG A 385 10.85 0.50 10.92
C ARG A 385 10.71 1.62 9.88
N VAL A 386 11.15 2.82 10.24
CA VAL A 386 11.33 3.95 9.33
C VAL A 386 12.81 4.02 8.98
N ASP A 387 13.13 3.86 7.70
CA ASP A 387 14.50 4.02 7.21
C ASP A 387 14.77 5.50 6.97
N MET A 388 15.75 6.08 7.67
CA MET A 388 15.99 7.52 7.65
C MET A 388 16.58 8.01 6.32
N ASP A 389 17.18 7.13 5.53
CA ASP A 389 17.77 7.47 4.24
C ASP A 389 16.69 7.48 3.14
N VAL A 390 15.87 6.43 3.11
CA VAL A 390 14.84 6.23 2.07
C VAL A 390 13.53 6.96 2.38
N TYR A 391 13.08 7.00 3.64
CA TYR A 391 11.81 7.63 3.97
C TYR A 391 11.96 9.16 4.00
N ASP A 392 11.15 9.80 3.15
CA ASP A 392 10.93 11.24 3.10
C ASP A 392 9.74 11.66 3.97
N ALA A 393 9.55 12.98 4.11
CA ALA A 393 8.43 13.53 4.88
C ALA A 393 7.06 13.09 4.32
N PHE A 394 6.96 12.90 3.00
CA PHE A 394 5.76 12.46 2.31
C PHE A 394 5.40 11.00 2.62
N SER A 395 6.38 10.10 2.65
CA SER A 395 6.18 8.70 3.04
C SER A 395 5.81 8.55 4.51
N ILE A 396 6.36 9.41 5.37
CA ILE A 396 5.96 9.45 6.78
C ILE A 396 4.52 9.94 6.93
N LEU A 397 4.08 10.95 6.16
CA LEU A 397 2.67 11.38 6.16
C LEU A 397 1.74 10.21 5.80
N ASP A 398 2.01 9.49 4.71
CA ASP A 398 1.17 8.36 4.28
C ASP A 398 1.15 7.24 5.33
N MET A 399 2.31 6.94 5.91
CA MET A 399 2.43 5.97 7.00
C MET A 399 1.58 6.35 8.22
N LEU A 400 1.62 7.64 8.62
CA LEU A 400 0.83 8.15 9.73
C LEU A 400 -0.67 8.17 9.43
N LYS A 401 -1.08 8.45 8.20
CA LYS A 401 -2.49 8.36 7.77
C LYS A 401 -3.00 6.92 7.88
N LEU A 402 -2.26 5.95 7.34
CA LEU A 402 -2.64 4.53 7.37
C LEU A 402 -2.69 3.99 8.81
N GLU A 403 -1.67 4.27 9.64
CA GLU A 403 -1.67 3.87 11.05
C GLU A 403 -2.77 4.60 11.83
N GLY A 404 -2.98 5.89 11.57
CA GLY A 404 -4.01 6.72 12.21
C GLY A 404 -5.42 6.20 11.94
N LYS A 405 -5.74 5.89 10.68
CA LYS A 405 -7.03 5.30 10.27
C LYS A 405 -7.30 3.98 11.00
N MET A 406 -6.27 3.14 11.11
CA MET A 406 -6.34 1.87 11.80
C MET A 406 -6.56 2.04 13.31
N MET A 407 -5.76 2.89 13.97
CA MET A 407 -5.87 3.12 15.41
C MET A 407 -7.21 3.76 15.77
N ASN A 408 -7.69 4.73 14.98
CA ASN A 408 -9.01 5.33 15.19
C ASN A 408 -10.13 4.30 14.97
N GLY A 409 -10.02 3.43 13.95
CA GLY A 409 -10.96 2.35 13.73
C GLY A 409 -11.03 1.37 14.92
N LEU A 410 -9.89 0.97 15.47
CA LEU A 410 -9.83 0.09 16.65
C LEU A 410 -10.42 0.78 17.90
N ARG A 411 -10.13 2.08 18.09
CA ARG A 411 -10.69 2.88 19.17
C ARG A 411 -12.21 2.98 19.08
N ASN A 412 -12.76 3.18 17.88
CA ASN A 412 -14.20 3.23 17.65
C ASN A 412 -14.89 1.89 17.93
N LEU A 413 -14.14 0.78 17.87
CA LEU A 413 -14.59 -0.54 18.30
C LEU A 413 -14.46 -0.76 19.82
N GLY A 414 -13.90 0.20 20.57
CA GLY A 414 -13.72 0.13 22.02
C GLY A 414 -12.38 -0.47 22.46
N ILE A 415 -11.42 -0.66 21.54
CA ILE A 415 -10.09 -1.20 21.85
C ILE A 415 -9.15 -0.05 22.22
N ASN A 416 -8.66 -0.05 23.45
CA ASN A 416 -7.79 1.01 23.99
C ASN A 416 -6.54 0.44 24.68
N GLY A 417 -5.52 1.29 24.84
CA GLY A 417 -4.34 0.99 25.66
C GLY A 417 -3.49 -0.18 25.16
N GLU A 418 -3.17 -1.12 26.07
CA GLU A 418 -2.28 -2.25 25.79
C GLU A 418 -2.82 -3.21 24.74
N ASP A 419 -4.14 -3.37 24.68
CA ASP A 419 -4.78 -4.26 23.72
C ASP A 419 -4.65 -3.77 22.28
N MET A 420 -4.66 -2.46 22.07
CA MET A 420 -4.39 -1.87 20.74
C MET A 420 -3.01 -2.32 20.24
N SER A 421 -2.00 -2.34 21.10
CA SER A 421 -0.65 -2.79 20.72
C SER A 421 -0.63 -4.26 20.28
N LYS A 422 -1.46 -5.13 20.88
CA LYS A 422 -1.56 -6.54 20.51
C LYS A 422 -2.17 -6.71 19.11
N PHE A 423 -3.23 -5.96 18.79
CA PHE A 423 -3.83 -5.97 17.45
C PHE A 423 -2.93 -5.36 16.39
N LEU A 424 -2.28 -4.25 16.69
CA LEU A 424 -1.30 -3.63 15.80
C LEU A 424 -0.19 -4.63 15.42
N LYS A 425 0.30 -5.43 16.38
CA LYS A 425 1.32 -6.48 16.18
C LYS A 425 0.86 -7.66 15.33
N LEU A 426 -0.43 -7.81 15.05
CA LEU A 426 -0.91 -8.83 14.14
C LEU A 426 -0.45 -8.51 12.72
N ASN A 427 0.60 -9.21 12.28
CA ASN A 427 0.92 -9.28 10.87
C ASN A 427 0.06 -10.38 10.26
N SER A 428 -0.69 -10.01 9.21
CA SER A 428 -1.19 -10.98 8.25
C SER A 428 0.05 -11.65 7.66
N HIS A 429 0.24 -12.94 7.92
CA HIS A 429 1.20 -13.71 7.14
C HIS A 429 0.58 -13.93 5.76
N ILE A 430 0.51 -12.86 4.96
CA ILE A 430 0.45 -13.02 3.51
C ILE A 430 1.90 -13.34 3.12
N TRP A 431 2.41 -14.47 3.61
CA TRP A 431 3.23 -15.25 2.70
C TRP A 431 2.32 -15.50 1.51
N GLU A 432 2.89 -15.39 0.33
CA GLU A 432 2.29 -15.84 -0.92
C GLU A 432 1.99 -17.34 -0.75
N TYR A 433 0.98 -17.69 0.05
CA TYR A 433 0.43 -19.03 0.08
C TYR A 433 -0.24 -19.16 -1.27
N THR A 434 0.55 -19.61 -2.25
CA THR A 434 0.01 -20.30 -3.38
C THR A 434 -0.74 -21.49 -2.80
N TYR A 435 -2.07 -21.36 -2.82
CA TYR A 435 -2.94 -22.45 -2.45
C TYR A 435 -2.71 -23.56 -3.46
N VAL A 436 -2.51 -24.76 -2.92
CA VAL A 436 -2.11 -25.94 -3.67
C VAL A 436 -3.33 -26.83 -3.81
N LEU A 437 -3.56 -27.37 -5.01
CA LEU A 437 -4.61 -28.35 -5.23
C LEU A 437 -4.20 -29.70 -4.62
N ASP A 438 -5.12 -30.39 -3.95
CA ASP A 438 -4.88 -31.79 -3.56
C ASP A 438 -4.79 -32.68 -4.80
N ILE A 439 -3.64 -33.32 -4.99
CA ILE A 439 -3.35 -34.22 -6.12
C ILE A 439 -3.62 -35.69 -5.81
N ARG A 440 -4.19 -36.02 -4.65
CA ARG A 440 -4.57 -37.40 -4.26
C ARG A 440 -5.94 -37.78 -4.82
N HIS A 441 -6.09 -37.72 -6.15
CA HIS A 441 -7.33 -38.06 -6.84
C HIS A 441 -7.13 -39.19 -7.85
N SER A 442 -8.09 -40.12 -7.94
CA SER A 442 -7.98 -41.30 -8.82
C SER A 442 -7.94 -40.95 -10.31
N SER A 443 -8.52 -39.80 -10.70
CA SER A 443 -8.51 -39.34 -12.10
C SER A 443 -7.14 -38.87 -12.61
N ILE A 444 -6.11 -38.81 -11.76
CA ILE A 444 -4.74 -38.52 -12.18
C ILE A 444 -4.04 -39.84 -12.51
N MET A 445 -3.75 -40.03 -13.79
CA MET A 445 -3.06 -41.22 -14.29
C MET A 445 -1.55 -41.00 -14.22
N TRP A 446 -0.88 -41.62 -13.24
CA TRP A 446 0.56 -41.52 -13.05
C TRP A 446 1.30 -42.44 -14.03
N ILE A 447 2.25 -41.87 -14.78
CA ILE A 447 3.05 -42.60 -15.79
C ILE A 447 4.19 -43.38 -15.13
N ASN A 448 4.81 -42.77 -14.11
CA ASN A 448 5.91 -43.34 -13.35
C ASN A 448 5.66 -43.23 -11.85
N ASP A 449 6.35 -44.08 -11.10
CA ASP A 449 6.42 -44.06 -9.64
C ASP A 449 7.89 -44.22 -9.21
N LEU A 450 8.46 -43.13 -8.70
CA LEU A 450 9.87 -43.10 -8.28
C LEU A 450 10.15 -44.06 -7.12
N GLU A 451 9.13 -44.47 -6.35
CA GLU A 451 9.29 -45.37 -5.21
C GLU A 451 9.23 -46.84 -5.62
N ASN A 452 8.40 -47.18 -6.61
CA ASN A 452 8.06 -48.57 -6.92
C ASN A 452 8.70 -49.10 -8.22
N ASP A 453 8.89 -48.25 -9.24
CA ASP A 453 9.33 -48.72 -10.56
C ASP A 453 10.77 -49.26 -10.55
N ASP A 454 11.01 -50.28 -11.39
CA ASP A 454 12.31 -50.94 -11.52
C ASP A 454 13.41 -49.98 -12.03
N LEU A 455 13.03 -48.98 -12.83
CA LEU A 455 13.94 -47.99 -13.41
C LEU A 455 14.74 -47.23 -12.34
N TYR A 456 14.15 -46.96 -11.17
CA TYR A 456 14.74 -46.15 -10.10
C TYR A 456 15.37 -46.97 -8.97
N ILE A 457 15.54 -48.30 -9.12
CA ILE A 457 16.05 -49.17 -8.05
C ILE A 457 17.43 -48.74 -7.54
N THR A 458 18.27 -48.19 -8.40
CA THR A 458 19.64 -47.77 -8.05
C THR A 458 19.69 -46.55 -7.13
N TRP A 459 18.58 -45.81 -7.01
CA TRP A 459 18.52 -44.57 -6.25
C TRP A 459 18.36 -44.84 -4.74
N PRO A 460 18.93 -43.98 -3.87
CA PRO A 460 18.81 -44.15 -2.43
C PRO A 460 17.39 -43.82 -1.95
N THR A 461 16.89 -44.57 -0.96
CA THR A 461 15.55 -44.39 -0.38
C THR A 461 15.50 -43.47 0.85
N SER A 462 16.65 -43.14 1.44
CA SER A 462 16.74 -42.35 2.68
C SER A 462 16.71 -40.84 2.42
N CYS A 463 15.84 -40.14 3.14
CA CYS A 463 15.63 -38.70 3.07
C CYS A 463 16.87 -37.92 3.55
N GLN A 464 17.73 -38.52 4.39
CA GLN A 464 18.98 -37.90 4.85
C GLN A 464 19.93 -37.56 3.69
N LYS A 465 19.76 -38.20 2.52
CA LYS A 465 20.54 -37.87 1.33
C LYS A 465 20.25 -36.46 0.78
N LEU A 466 19.08 -35.88 1.10
CA LEU A 466 18.77 -34.49 0.75
C LEU A 466 19.76 -33.49 1.39
N LEU A 467 20.32 -33.81 2.57
CA LEU A 467 21.25 -32.94 3.29
C LEU A 467 22.68 -33.00 2.75
N LYS A 468 22.98 -33.92 1.82
CA LYS A 468 24.31 -33.99 1.22
C LYS A 468 24.51 -32.82 0.26
N PRO A 469 25.71 -32.19 0.25
CA PRO A 469 25.98 -31.11 -0.68
C PRO A 469 25.94 -31.64 -2.12
N VAL A 470 25.11 -31.01 -2.95
CA VAL A 470 25.01 -31.23 -4.39
C VAL A 470 25.55 -29.99 -5.10
N PHE A 471 25.98 -30.11 -6.35
CA PHE A 471 26.40 -28.95 -7.13
C PHE A 471 25.25 -27.94 -7.25
N PRO A 472 25.49 -26.63 -7.08
CA PRO A 472 24.47 -25.60 -7.24
C PRO A 472 23.76 -25.74 -8.59
N GLY A 473 22.43 -25.77 -8.57
CA GLY A 473 21.61 -25.94 -9.78
C GLY A 473 21.28 -27.39 -10.16
N SER A 474 21.58 -28.38 -9.32
CA SER A 474 21.17 -29.78 -9.53
C SER A 474 20.31 -30.31 -8.38
N VAL A 475 19.28 -31.09 -8.72
CA VAL A 475 18.36 -31.71 -7.76
C VAL A 475 18.85 -33.13 -7.45
N PRO A 476 18.95 -33.54 -6.18
CA PRO A 476 19.41 -34.89 -5.83
C PRO A 476 18.40 -35.96 -6.26
N SER A 477 18.87 -36.97 -7.00
CA SER A 477 18.08 -38.15 -7.33
C SER A 477 17.88 -39.03 -6.10
N ILE A 478 16.62 -39.16 -5.65
CA ILE A 478 16.21 -39.94 -4.48
C ILE A 478 14.97 -40.72 -4.87
N ARG A 479 14.91 -41.99 -4.43
CA ARG A 479 13.81 -42.92 -4.69
C ARG A 479 12.58 -42.60 -3.82
N ARG A 480 12.02 -41.40 -3.99
CA ARG A 480 10.88 -40.82 -3.25
C ARG A 480 10.08 -39.85 -4.11
N ASN A 481 8.76 -39.86 -3.98
CA ASN A 481 7.83 -39.01 -4.76
C ASN A 481 7.73 -37.56 -4.23
N PHE A 482 8.86 -36.86 -4.13
CA PHE A 482 8.93 -35.47 -3.63
C PHE A 482 8.52 -34.41 -4.65
N HIS A 483 8.65 -34.72 -5.94
CA HIS A 483 8.36 -33.81 -7.04
C HIS A 483 7.32 -34.47 -7.94
N ASN A 484 6.17 -33.82 -8.09
CA ASN A 484 5.03 -34.35 -8.84
C ASN A 484 4.54 -33.30 -9.84
N LEU A 485 4.45 -33.66 -11.12
CA LEU A 485 3.95 -32.82 -12.20
C LEU A 485 2.64 -33.42 -12.73
N VAL A 486 1.55 -32.66 -12.68
CA VAL A 486 0.25 -33.06 -13.23
C VAL A 486 -0.08 -32.19 -14.44
N LEU A 487 -0.31 -32.81 -15.58
CA LEU A 487 -0.60 -32.14 -16.86
C LEU A 487 -2.05 -32.41 -17.27
N PHE A 488 -2.83 -31.34 -17.49
CA PHE A 488 -4.20 -31.45 -18.00
C PHE A 488 -4.20 -31.42 -19.52
N ILE A 489 -4.59 -32.54 -20.14
CA ILE A 489 -4.51 -32.72 -21.59
C ILE A 489 -5.88 -32.96 -22.20
N ASP A 490 -6.17 -32.19 -23.25
CA ASP A 490 -7.26 -32.46 -24.20
C ASP A 490 -6.61 -32.96 -25.49
N PRO A 491 -6.70 -34.26 -25.81
CA PRO A 491 -6.05 -34.83 -27.00
C PRO A 491 -6.48 -34.20 -28.33
N ALA A 492 -7.61 -33.49 -28.36
CA ALA A 492 -8.10 -32.79 -29.55
C ALA A 492 -7.51 -31.38 -29.72
N GLN A 493 -6.72 -30.88 -28.77
CA GLN A 493 -6.11 -29.54 -28.81
C GLN A 493 -4.62 -29.56 -29.16
N GLU A 494 -4.15 -28.49 -29.81
CA GLU A 494 -2.77 -28.36 -30.32
C GLU A 494 -1.70 -28.38 -29.22
N TYR A 495 -1.98 -27.78 -28.06
CA TYR A 495 -1.01 -27.67 -26.95
C TYR A 495 -0.63 -29.03 -26.35
N THR A 496 -1.45 -30.06 -26.53
CA THR A 496 -1.22 -31.39 -25.95
C THR A 496 0.05 -32.03 -26.51
N LEU A 497 0.36 -31.82 -27.80
CA LEU A 497 1.60 -32.31 -28.41
C LEU A 497 2.84 -31.83 -27.66
N ASP A 498 2.79 -30.58 -27.20
CA ASP A 498 3.89 -29.91 -26.51
C ASP A 498 4.07 -30.44 -25.08
N PHE A 499 2.97 -30.73 -24.38
CA PHE A 499 3.01 -31.40 -23.07
C PHE A 499 3.52 -32.84 -23.15
N ILE A 500 3.12 -33.61 -24.17
CA ILE A 500 3.62 -34.96 -24.38
C ILE A 500 5.12 -34.96 -24.68
N LYS A 501 5.62 -34.04 -25.52
CA LYS A 501 7.07 -33.89 -25.76
C LYS A 501 7.84 -33.53 -24.50
N LEU A 502 7.29 -32.64 -23.67
CA LEU A 502 7.92 -32.27 -22.41
C LEU A 502 8.00 -33.46 -21.44
N ALA A 503 6.91 -34.23 -21.32
CA ALA A 503 6.86 -35.43 -20.50
C ALA A 503 7.87 -36.49 -21.00
N ASP A 504 7.97 -36.71 -22.31
CA ASP A 504 8.94 -37.62 -22.93
C ASP A 504 10.38 -37.22 -22.59
N VAL A 505 10.72 -35.93 -22.69
CA VAL A 505 12.05 -35.41 -22.32
C VAL A 505 12.35 -35.66 -20.83
N PHE A 506 11.39 -35.46 -19.93
CA PHE A 506 11.64 -35.69 -18.50
C PHE A 506 11.73 -37.17 -18.13
N TYR A 507 10.90 -38.01 -18.74
CA TYR A 507 10.90 -39.45 -18.51
C TYR A 507 12.18 -40.10 -19.07
N SER A 508 12.55 -39.79 -20.32
CA SER A 508 13.75 -40.34 -20.97
C SER A 508 15.08 -39.92 -20.33
N HIS A 509 15.14 -38.74 -19.69
CA HIS A 509 16.31 -38.27 -18.95
C HIS A 509 16.34 -38.67 -17.47
N GLU A 510 15.40 -39.50 -17.00
CA GLU A 510 15.33 -39.96 -15.60
C GLU A 510 15.36 -38.80 -14.58
N VAL A 511 14.67 -37.69 -14.91
CA VAL A 511 14.56 -36.56 -13.98
C VAL A 511 13.79 -37.04 -12.74
N PRO A 512 14.20 -36.67 -11.50
CA PRO A 512 13.53 -37.10 -10.26
C PRO A 512 12.17 -36.39 -10.10
N LEU A 513 11.24 -36.69 -10.99
CA LEU A 513 9.93 -36.08 -11.15
C LEU A 513 8.91 -37.17 -11.50
N ARG A 514 7.84 -37.23 -10.72
CA ARG A 514 6.68 -38.06 -10.99
C ARG A 514 5.73 -37.33 -11.93
N ILE A 515 5.36 -37.93 -13.06
CA ILE A 515 4.54 -37.30 -14.10
C ILE A 515 3.17 -37.96 -14.13
N GLY A 516 2.11 -37.15 -14.10
CA GLY A 516 0.73 -37.61 -14.18
C GLY A 516 -0.08 -36.82 -15.22
N PHE A 517 -1.01 -37.50 -15.89
CA PHE A 517 -1.95 -36.91 -16.83
C PHE A 517 -3.37 -36.94 -16.31
N VAL A 518 -4.12 -35.88 -16.61
CA VAL A 518 -5.58 -35.85 -16.50
C VAL A 518 -6.14 -35.65 -17.90
N PHE A 519 -6.85 -36.65 -18.41
CA PHE A 519 -7.48 -36.60 -19.72
C PHE A 519 -8.83 -35.88 -19.64
N ILE A 520 -8.97 -34.79 -20.39
CA ILE A 520 -10.21 -34.02 -20.51
C ILE A 520 -10.84 -34.43 -21.83
N LEU A 521 -11.85 -35.28 -21.73
CA LEU A 521 -12.48 -35.96 -22.87
C LEU A 521 -13.95 -35.57 -22.97
N ASN A 522 -14.54 -35.84 -24.15
CA ASN A 522 -15.96 -35.66 -24.35
C ASN A 522 -16.77 -36.59 -23.43
N THR A 523 -17.77 -36.02 -22.74
CA THR A 523 -18.62 -36.73 -21.77
C THR A 523 -19.86 -37.38 -22.38
N ASP A 524 -20.16 -37.11 -23.65
CA ASP A 524 -21.38 -37.61 -24.31
C ASP A 524 -21.30 -39.11 -24.63
N ASP A 525 -22.25 -39.90 -24.12
CA ASP A 525 -22.28 -41.37 -24.27
C ASP A 525 -22.53 -41.83 -25.71
N GLU A 526 -23.02 -40.94 -26.58
CA GLU A 526 -23.25 -41.25 -28.00
C GLU A 526 -22.01 -41.05 -28.89
N VAL A 527 -20.95 -40.42 -28.36
CA VAL A 527 -19.73 -40.13 -29.12
C VAL A 527 -18.80 -41.35 -29.10
N ASP A 528 -18.47 -41.84 -30.29
CA ASP A 528 -17.67 -43.03 -30.51
C ASP A 528 -16.19 -42.73 -30.80
N GLY A 529 -15.30 -43.65 -30.40
CA GLY A 529 -13.85 -43.56 -30.63
C GLY A 529 -13.46 -43.69 -32.11
N ALA A 530 -14.39 -44.05 -32.99
CA ALA A 530 -14.16 -43.97 -34.44
C ALA A 530 -14.22 -42.53 -34.99
N ASN A 531 -14.89 -41.62 -34.28
CA ASN A 531 -15.14 -40.24 -34.72
C ASN A 531 -14.38 -39.21 -33.88
N ASP A 532 -14.14 -39.49 -32.60
CA ASP A 532 -13.44 -38.60 -31.68
C ASP A 532 -12.05 -39.13 -31.32
N ALA A 533 -11.01 -38.33 -31.57
CA ALA A 533 -9.63 -38.72 -31.35
C ALA A 533 -9.26 -38.85 -29.86
N GLY A 534 -9.92 -38.08 -28.97
CA GLY A 534 -9.70 -38.16 -27.53
C GLY A 534 -10.26 -39.46 -26.95
N VAL A 535 -11.50 -39.82 -27.31
CA VAL A 535 -12.10 -41.10 -26.93
C VAL A 535 -11.30 -42.27 -27.50
N ALA A 536 -10.81 -42.15 -28.74
CA ALA A 536 -9.96 -43.16 -29.35
C ALA A 536 -8.66 -43.39 -28.57
N LEU A 537 -8.00 -42.30 -28.17
CA LEU A 537 -6.75 -42.35 -27.41
C LEU A 537 -6.96 -42.93 -26.01
N TRP A 538 -8.06 -42.56 -25.32
CA TRP A 538 -8.38 -43.08 -24.00
C TRP A 538 -8.60 -44.59 -24.00
N ARG A 539 -9.45 -45.09 -24.92
CA ARG A 539 -9.71 -46.53 -25.05
C ARG A 539 -8.44 -47.30 -25.44
N ALA A 540 -7.62 -46.72 -26.33
CA ALA A 540 -6.33 -47.29 -26.69
C ALA A 540 -5.36 -47.34 -25.50
N PHE A 541 -5.32 -46.28 -24.69
CA PHE A 541 -4.48 -46.21 -23.49
C PHE A 541 -4.87 -47.27 -22.47
N ASN A 542 -6.16 -47.38 -22.13
CA ASN A 542 -6.68 -48.38 -21.18
C ASN A 542 -6.41 -49.81 -21.66
N TYR A 543 -6.62 -50.10 -22.95
CA TYR A 543 -6.30 -51.41 -23.52
C TYR A 543 -4.82 -51.79 -23.32
N ILE A 544 -3.90 -50.87 -23.64
CA ILE A 544 -2.45 -51.15 -23.53
C ILE A 544 -2.04 -51.25 -22.06
N ALA A 545 -2.60 -50.41 -21.20
CA ALA A 545 -2.31 -50.42 -19.77
C ALA A 545 -2.79 -51.72 -19.08
N GLU A 546 -3.95 -52.27 -19.47
CA GLU A 546 -4.46 -53.53 -18.92
C GLU A 546 -3.72 -54.77 -19.43
N GLU A 547 -3.34 -54.81 -20.71
CA GLU A 547 -2.66 -55.97 -21.31
C GLU A 547 -1.15 -55.99 -21.03
N PHE A 548 -0.52 -54.82 -20.88
CA PHE A 548 0.92 -54.67 -20.65
C PHE A 548 1.19 -53.90 -19.37
N ASP A 549 1.56 -52.62 -19.49
CA ASP A 549 1.86 -51.72 -18.39
C ASP A 549 1.64 -50.27 -18.83
N ILE A 550 1.50 -49.37 -17.86
CA ILE A 550 1.28 -47.94 -18.06
C ILE A 550 2.48 -47.29 -18.79
N SER A 551 3.70 -47.77 -18.53
CA SER A 551 4.93 -47.31 -19.19
C SER A 551 4.85 -47.51 -20.71
N GLU A 552 4.43 -48.69 -21.15
CA GLU A 552 4.25 -49.06 -22.56
C GLU A 552 3.11 -48.28 -23.21
N ALA A 553 2.04 -48.01 -22.46
CA ALA A 553 0.93 -47.18 -22.90
C ALA A 553 1.38 -45.73 -23.15
N PHE A 554 2.23 -45.17 -22.28
CA PHE A 554 2.79 -43.83 -22.48
C PHE A 554 3.72 -43.75 -23.69
N ILE A 555 4.64 -44.71 -23.86
CA ILE A 555 5.52 -44.79 -25.04
C ILE A 555 4.68 -44.86 -26.33
N SER A 556 3.59 -45.63 -26.31
CA SER A 556 2.65 -45.72 -27.42
C SER A 556 1.97 -44.38 -27.73
N ILE A 557 1.58 -43.60 -26.71
CA ILE A 557 1.07 -42.23 -26.89
C ILE A 557 2.12 -41.35 -27.55
N VAL A 558 3.38 -41.39 -27.10
CA VAL A 558 4.48 -40.61 -27.70
C VAL A 558 4.61 -40.95 -29.19
N HIS A 559 4.56 -42.24 -29.56
CA HIS A 559 4.58 -42.66 -30.96
C HIS A 559 3.36 -42.19 -31.78
N MET A 560 2.16 -42.14 -31.18
CA MET A 560 0.96 -41.59 -31.83
C MET A 560 1.14 -40.12 -32.18
N TYR A 561 1.67 -39.32 -31.25
CA TYR A 561 1.92 -37.90 -31.44
C TYR A 561 3.11 -37.61 -32.36
N GLN A 562 4.12 -38.49 -32.44
CA GLN A 562 5.21 -38.39 -33.42
C GLN A 562 4.72 -38.56 -34.88
N LYS A 563 3.64 -39.31 -35.10
CA LYS A 563 3.03 -39.50 -36.43
C LYS A 563 2.15 -38.31 -36.88
N VAL A 564 1.89 -37.33 -36.02
CA VAL A 564 1.08 -36.15 -36.37
C VAL A 564 1.81 -35.33 -37.43
N LYS A 565 1.11 -34.97 -38.51
CA LYS A 565 1.69 -34.14 -39.57
C LYS A 565 2.01 -32.74 -39.02
N LYS A 566 3.20 -32.23 -39.35
CA LYS A 566 3.71 -30.92 -38.87
C LYS A 566 2.78 -29.73 -39.13
N ASP A 567 1.88 -29.84 -40.11
CA ASP A 567 0.97 -28.75 -40.50
C ASP A 567 -0.38 -28.77 -39.76
N GLN A 568 -0.70 -29.84 -39.02
CA GLN A 568 -2.02 -30.00 -38.38
C GLN A 568 -1.97 -29.97 -36.84
N ASN A 569 -0.84 -30.31 -36.20
CA ASN A 569 -0.60 -30.32 -34.74
C ASN A 569 -1.66 -30.97 -33.83
N ILE A 570 -2.71 -31.58 -34.40
CA ILE A 570 -3.84 -32.19 -33.72
C ILE A 570 -3.82 -33.69 -34.00
N LEU A 571 -4.14 -34.49 -32.98
CA LEU A 571 -4.24 -35.94 -33.12
C LEU A 571 -5.51 -36.32 -33.91
N THR A 572 -5.37 -37.22 -34.88
CA THR A 572 -6.52 -37.79 -35.60
C THR A 572 -6.73 -39.25 -35.23
N VAL A 573 -7.95 -39.76 -35.41
CA VAL A 573 -8.27 -41.17 -35.17
C VAL A 573 -7.42 -42.12 -36.02
N ASP A 574 -7.03 -41.70 -37.24
CA ASP A 574 -6.19 -42.50 -38.13
C ASP A 574 -4.77 -42.68 -37.57
N ASN A 575 -4.24 -41.66 -36.87
CA ASN A 575 -2.96 -41.77 -36.16
C ASN A 575 -3.02 -42.90 -35.12
N VAL A 576 -4.06 -42.91 -34.28
CA VAL A 576 -4.26 -43.92 -33.23
C VAL A 576 -4.42 -45.31 -33.84
N LYS A 577 -5.28 -45.46 -34.86
CA LYS A 577 -5.49 -46.74 -35.57
C LYS A 577 -4.18 -47.27 -36.18
N SER A 578 -3.39 -46.40 -36.82
CA SER A 578 -2.13 -46.81 -37.45
C SER A 578 -1.07 -47.28 -36.45
N VAL A 579 -1.06 -46.73 -35.23
CA VAL A 579 -0.14 -47.20 -34.18
C VAL A 579 -0.63 -48.52 -33.61
N LEU A 580 -1.91 -48.64 -33.27
CA LEU A 580 -2.47 -49.88 -32.77
C LEU A 580 -2.27 -51.05 -33.75
N GLN A 581 -2.47 -50.84 -35.06
CA GLN A 581 -2.24 -51.85 -36.09
C GLN A 581 -0.77 -52.29 -36.20
N ASN A 582 0.16 -51.35 -36.04
CA ASN A 582 1.58 -51.62 -36.15
C ASN A 582 2.13 -52.32 -34.91
N THR A 583 1.69 -51.88 -33.73
CA THR A 583 2.19 -52.38 -32.44
C THR A 583 1.49 -53.68 -32.02
N PHE A 584 0.19 -53.83 -32.34
CA PHE A 584 -0.64 -54.99 -31.96
C PHE A 584 -1.41 -55.57 -33.16
N PRO A 585 -0.74 -56.31 -34.07
CA PRO A 585 -1.36 -56.83 -35.29
C PRO A 585 -2.51 -57.83 -35.05
N HIS A 586 -2.56 -58.43 -33.85
CA HIS A 586 -3.53 -59.45 -33.47
C HIS A 586 -4.77 -58.89 -32.76
N ALA A 587 -4.77 -57.60 -32.39
CA ALA A 587 -5.85 -56.97 -31.65
C ALA A 587 -6.98 -56.50 -32.59
N ASN A 588 -8.24 -56.77 -32.24
CA ASN A 588 -9.38 -56.28 -33.02
C ASN A 588 -9.68 -54.82 -32.65
N ILE A 589 -9.39 -53.91 -33.57
CA ILE A 589 -9.57 -52.46 -33.39
C ILE A 589 -11.02 -52.09 -33.09
N TRP A 590 -11.98 -52.82 -33.64
CA TRP A 590 -13.41 -52.53 -33.43
C TRP A 590 -13.86 -52.89 -32.02
N ASP A 591 -13.24 -53.89 -31.40
CA ASP A 591 -13.52 -54.26 -30.01
C ASP A 591 -12.94 -53.23 -29.02
N ILE A 592 -11.86 -52.55 -29.42
CA ILE A 592 -11.19 -51.52 -28.62
C ILE A 592 -11.84 -50.14 -28.81
N LEU A 593 -12.09 -49.72 -30.06
CA LEU A 593 -12.54 -48.37 -30.39
C LEU A 593 -14.05 -48.24 -30.56
N GLY A 594 -14.81 -49.33 -30.66
CA GLY A 594 -16.24 -49.30 -30.95
C GLY A 594 -17.13 -48.92 -29.75
N ILE A 595 -18.41 -48.67 -30.05
CA ILE A 595 -19.42 -48.11 -29.12
C ILE A 595 -19.60 -48.92 -27.82
N HIS A 596 -19.40 -50.25 -27.87
CA HIS A 596 -19.54 -51.14 -26.71
C HIS A 596 -18.18 -51.63 -26.16
N SER A 597 -17.13 -50.85 -26.37
CA SER A 597 -15.79 -51.16 -25.84
C SER A 597 -15.82 -51.28 -24.32
N LYS A 598 -15.14 -52.29 -23.79
CA LYS A 598 -14.96 -52.48 -22.34
C LYS A 598 -13.98 -51.45 -21.75
N TYR A 599 -13.17 -50.80 -22.59
CA TYR A 599 -12.09 -49.90 -22.19
C TYR A 599 -12.52 -48.43 -22.06
N ASP A 600 -13.83 -48.16 -21.99
CA ASP A 600 -14.41 -46.81 -21.86
C ASP A 600 -14.70 -46.41 -20.41
N GLU A 601 -14.21 -47.19 -19.45
CA GLU A 601 -14.37 -46.91 -18.01
C GLU A 601 -13.69 -45.57 -17.64
N GLU A 602 -14.28 -44.90 -16.64
CA GLU A 602 -13.80 -43.62 -16.09
C GLU A 602 -13.64 -42.43 -17.06
N ARG A 603 -14.16 -42.53 -18.30
CA ARG A 603 -14.08 -41.45 -19.30
C ARG A 603 -14.55 -40.08 -18.80
N LYS A 604 -15.62 -40.05 -17.98
CA LYS A 604 -16.20 -38.82 -17.42
C LYS A 604 -15.44 -38.30 -16.19
N ALA A 605 -14.56 -39.10 -15.59
CA ALA A 605 -13.92 -38.79 -14.32
C ALA A 605 -12.94 -37.62 -14.46
N GLY A 606 -12.09 -37.62 -15.49
CA GLY A 606 -11.12 -36.55 -15.75
C GLY A 606 -11.77 -35.18 -15.99
N ALA A 607 -12.80 -35.10 -16.84
CA ALA A 607 -13.55 -33.87 -17.08
C ALA A 607 -14.30 -33.37 -15.83
N SER A 608 -14.87 -34.29 -15.04
CA SER A 608 -15.55 -33.96 -13.78
C SER A 608 -14.57 -33.45 -12.73
N PHE A 609 -13.40 -34.08 -12.63
CA PHE A 609 -12.31 -33.66 -11.76
C PHE A 609 -11.81 -32.26 -12.15
N TYR A 610 -11.54 -32.02 -13.45
CA TYR A 610 -11.11 -30.71 -13.92
C TYR A 610 -12.12 -29.61 -13.60
N LYS A 611 -13.42 -29.87 -13.85
CA LYS A 611 -14.49 -28.95 -13.47
C LYS A 611 -14.55 -28.69 -11.96
N MET A 612 -14.23 -29.68 -11.13
CA MET A 612 -14.13 -29.55 -9.68
C MET A 612 -12.93 -28.70 -9.26
N THR A 613 -11.79 -28.80 -9.93
CA THR A 613 -10.56 -28.07 -9.55
C THR A 613 -10.67 -26.55 -9.69
N GLY A 614 -11.48 -26.04 -10.62
CA GLY A 614 -11.71 -24.58 -10.80
C GLY A 614 -10.54 -23.80 -11.42
N LEU A 615 -9.58 -24.50 -12.05
CA LEU A 615 -8.33 -23.91 -12.55
C LEU A 615 -8.47 -22.94 -13.75
N GLY A 616 -9.68 -22.73 -14.27
CA GLY A 616 -9.96 -21.84 -15.39
C GLY A 616 -9.86 -22.55 -16.75
N PRO A 617 -9.50 -21.84 -17.84
CA PRO A 617 -9.37 -22.42 -19.18
C PRO A 617 -8.03 -23.15 -19.37
N LEU A 618 -8.04 -24.20 -20.20
CA LEU A 618 -6.84 -24.91 -20.67
C LEU A 618 -5.98 -23.99 -21.57
N PRO A 619 -4.64 -24.20 -21.63
CA PRO A 619 -3.85 -25.26 -21.02
C PRO A 619 -3.55 -25.04 -19.53
N GLN A 620 -3.42 -26.13 -18.76
CA GLN A 620 -3.08 -26.06 -17.34
C GLN A 620 -2.12 -27.19 -16.91
N ALA A 621 -1.18 -26.86 -16.04
CA ALA A 621 -0.28 -27.79 -15.37
C ALA A 621 -0.18 -27.47 -13.87
N LEU A 622 0.18 -28.46 -13.05
CA LEU A 622 0.42 -28.33 -11.62
C LEU A 622 1.78 -28.94 -11.23
N TYR A 623 2.52 -28.25 -10.37
CA TYR A 623 3.72 -28.81 -9.73
C TYR A 623 3.49 -28.95 -8.22
N ASN A 624 3.54 -30.17 -7.70
CA ASN A 624 3.15 -30.51 -6.33
C ASN A 624 1.81 -29.89 -5.93
N GLY A 625 0.86 -29.85 -6.89
CA GLY A 625 -0.47 -29.25 -6.76
C GLY A 625 -0.56 -27.74 -6.98
N GLU A 626 0.56 -27.02 -7.09
CA GLU A 626 0.58 -25.58 -7.37
C GLU A 626 0.38 -25.31 -8.87
N PRO A 627 -0.60 -24.49 -9.28
CA PRO A 627 -0.81 -24.17 -10.68
C PRO A 627 0.31 -23.31 -11.28
N PHE A 628 0.64 -23.58 -12.54
CA PHE A 628 1.45 -22.66 -13.36
C PHE A 628 0.58 -21.52 -13.88
N LYS A 629 1.17 -20.34 -14.08
CA LYS A 629 0.50 -19.21 -14.71
C LYS A 629 0.37 -19.46 -16.21
N HIS A 630 -0.66 -18.89 -16.86
CA HIS A 630 -0.84 -18.99 -18.32
C HIS A 630 0.38 -18.50 -19.11
N GLU A 631 1.11 -17.52 -18.59
CA GLU A 631 2.36 -17.02 -19.19
C GLU A 631 3.44 -18.10 -19.24
N GLU A 632 3.56 -18.92 -18.19
CA GLU A 632 4.59 -19.97 -18.04
C GLU A 632 4.28 -21.25 -18.84
N MET A 633 3.17 -21.32 -19.59
CA MET A 633 2.69 -22.55 -20.24
C MET A 633 3.42 -22.92 -21.54
N ASN A 634 4.29 -22.05 -22.05
CA ASN A 634 5.15 -22.35 -23.19
C ASN A 634 6.17 -23.45 -22.82
N ILE A 635 6.45 -24.43 -23.69
CA ILE A 635 7.32 -25.60 -23.38
C ILE A 635 8.64 -25.21 -22.72
N LYS A 636 9.32 -24.18 -23.28
CA LYS A 636 10.64 -23.75 -22.79
C LYS A 636 10.53 -23.15 -21.39
N GLU A 637 9.54 -22.30 -21.18
CA GLU A 637 9.28 -21.63 -19.91
C GLU A 637 8.79 -22.62 -18.87
N LEU A 638 7.85 -23.50 -19.21
CA LEU A 638 7.35 -24.57 -18.34
C LEU A 638 8.48 -25.49 -17.89
N LYS A 639 9.41 -25.85 -18.80
CA LYS A 639 10.59 -26.65 -18.44
C LYS A 639 11.47 -25.93 -17.41
N MET A 640 11.76 -24.65 -17.62
CA MET A 640 12.57 -23.85 -16.71
C MET A 640 11.86 -23.65 -15.36
N ALA A 641 10.55 -23.36 -15.39
CA ALA A 641 9.73 -23.15 -14.21
C ALA A 641 9.63 -24.43 -13.36
N VAL A 642 9.45 -25.61 -13.98
CA VAL A 642 9.48 -26.90 -13.27
C VAL A 642 10.83 -27.09 -12.55
N LEU A 643 11.95 -26.87 -13.25
CA LEU A 643 13.28 -27.01 -12.65
C LEU A 643 13.52 -26.02 -11.49
N GLN A 644 13.11 -24.76 -11.65
CA GLN A 644 13.20 -23.75 -10.60
C GLN A 644 12.37 -24.15 -9.37
N ARG A 645 11.11 -24.56 -9.56
CA ARG A 645 10.24 -25.03 -8.46
C ARG A 645 10.79 -26.31 -7.80
N MET A 646 11.50 -27.16 -8.53
CA MET A 646 12.23 -28.30 -7.94
C MET A 646 13.38 -27.87 -7.04
N MET A 647 14.13 -26.83 -7.41
CA MET A 647 15.19 -26.27 -6.57
C MET A 647 14.62 -25.64 -5.30
N ASP A 648 13.56 -24.82 -5.43
CA ASP A 648 12.92 -24.17 -4.29
C ASP A 648 12.30 -25.20 -3.32
N ALA A 649 11.61 -26.21 -3.86
CA ALA A 649 11.07 -27.31 -3.07
C ALA A 649 12.18 -28.12 -2.37
N SER A 650 13.34 -28.31 -3.00
CA SER A 650 14.47 -29.02 -2.40
C SER A 650 15.01 -28.29 -1.16
N VAL A 651 15.13 -26.97 -1.21
CA VAL A 651 15.55 -26.15 -0.05
C VAL A 651 14.55 -26.30 1.11
N TYR A 652 13.25 -26.30 0.80
CA TYR A 652 12.21 -26.54 1.78
C TYR A 652 12.31 -27.96 2.38
N LEU A 653 12.42 -29.00 1.56
CA LEU A 653 12.50 -30.38 2.03
C LEU A 653 13.76 -30.62 2.86
N GLN A 654 14.90 -30.03 2.48
CA GLN A 654 16.14 -30.08 3.28
C GLN A 654 15.94 -29.50 4.68
N ARG A 655 15.25 -28.37 4.80
CA ARG A 655 14.92 -27.77 6.09
C ARG A 655 14.07 -28.70 6.95
N GLU A 656 13.04 -29.33 6.37
CA GLU A 656 12.15 -30.23 7.10
C GLU A 656 12.86 -31.52 7.54
N VAL A 657 13.72 -32.10 6.70
CA VAL A 657 14.59 -33.23 7.11
C VAL A 657 15.54 -32.81 8.22
N PHE A 658 16.12 -31.61 8.16
CA PHE A 658 17.00 -31.09 9.21
C PHE A 658 16.28 -30.91 10.55
N LEU A 659 15.01 -30.47 10.53
CA LEU A 659 14.17 -30.34 11.71
C LEU A 659 13.62 -31.69 12.22
N GLY A 660 13.73 -32.75 11.42
CA GLY A 660 13.26 -34.10 11.76
C GLY A 660 11.74 -34.31 11.60
N THR A 661 11.04 -33.38 10.96
CA THR A 661 9.61 -33.50 10.63
C THR A 661 9.40 -34.51 9.52
N LEU A 662 10.29 -34.52 8.51
CA LEU A 662 10.30 -35.48 7.41
C LEU A 662 11.32 -36.59 7.67
N ASN A 663 10.80 -37.81 7.85
CA ASN A 663 11.60 -39.02 8.11
C ASN A 663 11.28 -40.13 7.11
N ASP A 664 12.16 -41.15 7.02
CA ASP A 664 12.05 -42.28 6.09
C ASP A 664 10.77 -43.13 6.24
N ARG A 665 10.02 -42.99 7.34
CA ARG A 665 8.74 -43.69 7.57
C ARG A 665 7.53 -42.94 7.02
N THR A 666 7.70 -41.66 6.68
CA THR A 666 6.62 -40.79 6.23
C THR A 666 6.40 -41.00 4.74
N ASN A 667 5.14 -41.05 4.30
CA ASN A 667 4.85 -41.01 2.87
C ASN A 667 5.13 -39.59 2.34
N ALA A 668 5.86 -39.47 1.23
CA ALA A 668 6.24 -38.19 0.67
C ALA A 668 5.02 -37.37 0.21
N ILE A 669 4.03 -38.00 -0.43
CA ILE A 669 2.85 -37.32 -0.98
C ILE A 669 1.93 -36.85 0.14
N ASP A 670 1.66 -37.70 1.14
CA ASP A 670 0.84 -37.30 2.29
C ASP A 670 1.49 -36.13 3.04
N PHE A 671 2.81 -36.15 3.21
CA PHE A 671 3.53 -35.03 3.82
C PHE A 671 3.39 -33.71 3.01
N LEU A 672 3.38 -33.79 1.68
CA LEU A 672 3.16 -32.61 0.82
C LEU A 672 1.70 -32.13 0.87
N MET A 673 0.74 -33.06 0.92
CA MET A 673 -0.70 -32.79 0.76
C MET A 673 -1.45 -32.55 2.09
N ASP A 674 -0.89 -32.93 3.23
CA ASP A 674 -1.46 -32.67 4.56
C ASP A 674 -1.14 -31.24 5.07
N ARG A 675 -0.51 -30.41 4.24
CA ARG A 675 -0.21 -29.02 4.57
C ARG A 675 -1.46 -28.16 4.65
N ASN A 676 -1.38 -27.13 5.50
CA ASN A 676 -2.48 -26.18 5.68
C ASN A 676 -2.84 -25.39 4.40
N ASN A 677 -1.96 -25.26 3.41
CA ASN A 677 -2.27 -24.53 2.17
C ASN A 677 -2.94 -25.39 1.08
N VAL A 678 -3.18 -26.69 1.34
CA VAL A 678 -3.77 -27.61 0.36
C VAL A 678 -5.29 -27.52 0.38
N VAL A 679 -5.91 -27.46 -0.81
CA VAL A 679 -7.35 -27.25 -1.01
C VAL A 679 -7.89 -28.12 -2.14
N PRO A 680 -9.16 -28.54 -2.08
CA PRO A 680 -9.76 -29.39 -3.12
C PRO A 680 -10.11 -28.64 -4.40
N ARG A 681 -10.30 -27.31 -4.32
CA ARG A 681 -10.69 -26.44 -5.43
C ARG A 681 -10.01 -25.09 -5.29
N ILE A 682 -9.57 -24.54 -6.40
CA ILE A 682 -8.97 -23.21 -6.51
C ILE A 682 -9.93 -22.32 -7.29
N ASN A 683 -10.24 -21.15 -6.75
CA ASN A 683 -11.08 -20.16 -7.42
C ASN A 683 -10.32 -18.85 -7.55
N THR A 684 -10.08 -18.43 -8.80
CA THR A 684 -9.32 -17.21 -9.09
C THR A 684 -9.99 -15.96 -8.53
N LEU A 685 -11.33 -15.90 -8.50
CA LEU A 685 -12.09 -14.77 -7.92
C LEU A 685 -11.75 -14.58 -6.44
N ILE A 686 -11.60 -15.67 -5.69
CA ILE A 686 -11.25 -15.66 -4.26
C ILE A 686 -9.77 -15.31 -4.05
N LEU A 687 -8.90 -15.61 -5.01
CA LEU A 687 -7.46 -15.33 -4.92
C LEU A 687 -7.05 -13.97 -5.52
N ARG A 688 -7.98 -13.20 -6.12
CA ARG A 688 -7.67 -11.87 -6.67
C ARG A 688 -7.06 -10.94 -5.62
N THR A 689 -6.07 -10.16 -6.06
CA THR A 689 -5.29 -9.19 -5.26
C THR A 689 -6.04 -7.90 -4.96
N ASN A 690 -6.93 -7.44 -5.86
CA ASN A 690 -7.72 -6.24 -5.65
C ASN A 690 -8.99 -6.58 -4.87
N GLN A 691 -8.91 -6.49 -3.54
CA GLN A 691 -10.00 -6.86 -2.63
C GLN A 691 -10.69 -5.61 -2.09
N GLN A 692 -12.02 -5.60 -2.15
CA GLN A 692 -12.83 -4.55 -1.56
C GLN A 692 -13.30 -4.98 -0.16
N TYR A 693 -13.11 -4.11 0.83
CA TYR A 693 -13.52 -4.35 2.21
C TYR A 693 -14.59 -3.34 2.64
N LEU A 694 -15.62 -3.83 3.29
CA LEU A 694 -16.67 -3.01 3.89
C LEU A 694 -16.18 -2.38 5.18
N ASN A 695 -16.46 -1.08 5.35
CA ASN A 695 -16.26 -0.43 6.62
C ASN A 695 -17.49 -0.68 7.52
N LEU A 696 -17.34 -1.53 8.53
CA LEU A 696 -18.42 -1.98 9.42
C LEU A 696 -18.51 -1.16 10.74
N ILE A 697 -17.78 -0.05 10.82
CA ILE A 697 -17.66 0.79 12.02
C ILE A 697 -18.67 1.93 11.92
N SER A 698 -19.58 2.05 12.89
CA SER A 698 -20.56 3.16 12.90
C SER A 698 -19.91 4.45 13.39
N THR A 699 -20.31 5.56 12.78
CA THR A 699 -19.82 6.91 13.10
C THR A 699 -20.62 7.58 14.22
N SER A 700 -21.86 7.13 14.49
CA SER A 700 -22.71 7.45 15.68
C SER A 700 -24.22 7.28 15.42
N VAL A 701 -24.65 7.00 14.19
CA VAL A 701 -26.07 6.98 13.83
C VAL A 701 -26.75 5.66 14.21
N THR A 702 -27.79 5.73 15.05
CA THR A 702 -28.64 4.58 15.37
C THR A 702 -29.88 4.59 14.47
N ALA A 703 -29.76 4.04 13.26
CA ALA A 703 -30.91 3.77 12.40
C ALA A 703 -31.33 2.28 12.51
N ASP A 704 -32.63 2.03 12.40
CA ASP A 704 -33.20 0.67 12.30
C ASP A 704 -33.35 0.27 10.82
N VAL A 705 -33.23 -1.02 10.49
CA VAL A 705 -33.36 -1.53 9.10
C VAL A 705 -34.76 -1.32 8.56
N GLU A 706 -35.77 -1.27 9.44
CA GLU A 706 -37.17 -1.05 9.07
C GLU A 706 -37.47 0.42 8.71
N ASP A 707 -36.63 1.37 9.11
CA ASP A 707 -36.74 2.79 8.75
C ASP A 707 -35.94 3.13 7.48
N PHE A 708 -36.55 2.81 6.35
CA PHE A 708 -36.03 3.11 5.01
C PHE A 708 -35.73 4.61 4.80
N SER A 709 -36.50 5.49 5.43
CA SER A 709 -36.40 6.94 5.19
C SER A 709 -35.12 7.51 5.78
N THR A 710 -34.79 7.11 7.00
CA THR A 710 -33.51 7.48 7.64
C THR A 710 -32.34 6.77 6.96
N PHE A 711 -32.50 5.48 6.59
CA PHE A 711 -31.45 4.70 5.94
C PHE A 711 -30.99 5.29 4.59
N PHE A 712 -31.92 5.87 3.82
CA PHE A 712 -31.62 6.45 2.51
C PHE A 712 -30.54 7.55 2.58
N PHE A 713 -30.59 8.40 3.61
CA PHE A 713 -29.67 9.54 3.78
C PHE A 713 -28.34 9.18 4.46
N LEU A 714 -28.17 7.93 4.90
CA LEU A 714 -26.91 7.47 5.50
C LEU A 714 -25.81 7.37 4.45
N ASP A 715 -24.58 7.58 4.89
CA ASP A 715 -23.39 7.30 4.09
C ASP A 715 -23.14 5.79 3.96
N SER A 716 -22.23 5.39 3.07
CA SER A 716 -21.96 3.97 2.81
C SER A 716 -21.41 3.23 4.04
N GLN A 717 -20.69 3.95 4.91
CA GLN A 717 -20.13 3.42 6.16
C GLN A 717 -21.24 3.10 7.18
N ASP A 718 -22.12 4.06 7.48
CA ASP A 718 -23.22 3.84 8.43
C ASP A 718 -24.26 2.86 7.87
N LYS A 719 -24.51 2.86 6.54
CA LYS A 719 -25.34 1.82 5.89
C LYS A 719 -24.81 0.42 6.19
N SER A 720 -23.51 0.20 6.05
CA SER A 720 -22.86 -1.08 6.33
C SER A 720 -22.94 -1.47 7.81
N ALA A 721 -22.73 -0.50 8.71
CA ALA A 721 -22.80 -0.74 10.14
C ALA A 721 -24.22 -1.09 10.64
N VAL A 722 -25.25 -0.45 10.06
CA VAL A 722 -26.67 -0.73 10.37
C VAL A 722 -27.05 -2.15 9.92
N ILE A 723 -26.66 -2.56 8.72
CA ILE A 723 -26.90 -3.93 8.24
C ILE A 723 -26.18 -4.96 9.12
N ALA A 724 -24.91 -4.71 9.48
CA ALA A 724 -24.14 -5.61 10.32
C ALA A 724 -24.77 -5.82 11.71
N LYS A 725 -25.31 -4.76 12.31
CA LYS A 725 -25.91 -4.79 13.66
C LYS A 725 -27.23 -5.56 13.71
N ASN A 726 -27.98 -5.54 12.62
CA ASN A 726 -29.35 -6.08 12.55
C ASN A 726 -29.42 -7.40 11.76
N MET A 727 -28.26 -8.02 11.49
CA MET A 727 -28.18 -9.29 10.77
C MET A 727 -28.46 -10.49 11.69
N TYR A 728 -29.21 -11.46 11.18
CA TYR A 728 -29.41 -12.75 11.84
C TYR A 728 -28.47 -13.79 11.26
N TYR A 729 -27.88 -14.61 12.13
CA TYR A 729 -26.87 -15.59 11.76
C TYR A 729 -27.32 -17.02 12.06
N LEU A 730 -27.04 -17.92 11.11
CA LEU A 730 -27.15 -19.36 11.29
C LEU A 730 -25.79 -19.92 11.73
N THR A 731 -25.76 -20.60 12.87
CA THR A 731 -24.60 -21.33 13.41
C THR A 731 -24.85 -22.85 13.43
N GLN A 732 -23.80 -23.65 13.67
CA GLN A 732 -23.90 -25.11 13.74
C GLN A 732 -24.75 -25.58 14.93
N ASP A 733 -24.50 -25.01 16.11
CA ASP A 733 -25.22 -25.31 17.35
C ASP A 733 -25.97 -24.07 17.88
N ASP A 734 -26.94 -24.30 18.76
CA ASP A 734 -27.69 -23.24 19.47
C ASP A 734 -26.87 -22.65 20.65
N GLU A 735 -25.76 -23.27 21.03
CA GLU A 735 -24.83 -22.74 22.04
C GLU A 735 -23.95 -21.62 21.45
N SER A 736 -23.55 -20.66 22.28
CA SER A 736 -22.77 -19.48 21.89
C SER A 736 -21.31 -19.84 21.56
N ILE A 737 -21.10 -20.58 20.48
CA ILE A 737 -19.77 -20.90 19.95
C ILE A 737 -19.25 -19.67 19.19
N ILE A 738 -18.05 -19.22 19.55
CA ILE A 738 -17.38 -18.09 18.90
C ILE A 738 -16.99 -18.52 17.48
N SER A 739 -17.69 -17.95 16.50
CA SER A 739 -17.43 -18.14 15.07
C SER A 739 -16.37 -17.13 14.63
N ALA A 740 -15.25 -17.62 14.13
CA ALA A 740 -14.16 -16.78 13.64
C ALA A 740 -14.44 -16.21 12.24
N VAL A 741 -15.30 -16.88 11.46
CA VAL A 741 -15.63 -16.51 10.08
C VAL A 741 -17.12 -16.20 9.95
N THR A 742 -17.43 -15.05 9.38
CA THR A 742 -18.79 -14.60 9.08
C THR A 742 -18.97 -14.50 7.57
N LEU A 743 -19.93 -15.24 7.03
CA LEU A 743 -20.28 -15.24 5.61
C LEU A 743 -21.63 -14.58 5.41
N TRP A 744 -21.73 -13.58 4.53
CA TRP A 744 -23.02 -13.07 4.05
C TRP A 744 -23.21 -13.46 2.59
N ILE A 745 -24.38 -13.98 2.26
CA ILE A 745 -24.77 -14.29 0.89
C ILE A 745 -25.75 -13.24 0.40
N ILE A 746 -25.45 -12.66 -0.76
CA ILE A 746 -26.27 -11.69 -1.45
C ILE A 746 -26.83 -12.34 -2.70
N ALA A 747 -28.15 -12.52 -2.78
CA ALA A 747 -28.80 -13.04 -3.97
C ALA A 747 -30.30 -12.71 -4.00
N ASP A 748 -30.92 -12.99 -5.15
CA ASP A 748 -32.36 -13.13 -5.28
C ASP A 748 -32.76 -14.60 -5.01
N PHE A 749 -33.25 -14.89 -3.81
CA PHE A 749 -33.64 -16.26 -3.41
C PHE A 749 -34.96 -16.73 -4.05
N ASP A 750 -35.69 -15.83 -4.68
CA ASP A 750 -36.86 -16.19 -5.50
C ASP A 750 -36.42 -16.69 -6.90
N LYS A 751 -35.14 -16.53 -7.27
CA LYS A 751 -34.53 -17.11 -8.49
C LYS A 751 -33.79 -18.43 -8.22
N PRO A 752 -33.70 -19.33 -9.22
CA PRO A 752 -33.03 -20.63 -9.06
C PRO A 752 -31.54 -20.50 -8.75
N SER A 753 -30.84 -19.53 -9.35
CA SER A 753 -29.42 -19.25 -9.09
C SER A 753 -29.15 -18.90 -7.62
N GLY A 754 -29.96 -18.00 -7.03
CA GLY A 754 -29.84 -17.64 -5.62
C GLY A 754 -30.14 -18.81 -4.66
N ARG A 755 -31.11 -19.66 -4.99
CA ARG A 755 -31.39 -20.88 -4.20
C ARG A 755 -30.26 -21.90 -4.26
N LYS A 756 -29.64 -22.07 -5.43
CA LYS A 756 -28.46 -22.95 -5.60
C LYS A 756 -27.28 -22.46 -4.76
N LEU A 757 -27.04 -21.15 -4.73
CA LEU A 757 -26.00 -20.55 -3.88
C LEU A 757 -26.27 -20.80 -2.39
N LEU A 758 -27.53 -20.61 -1.94
CA LEU A 758 -27.95 -20.93 -0.58
C LEU A 758 -27.75 -22.41 -0.25
N PHE A 759 -28.11 -23.32 -1.16
CA PHE A 759 -27.94 -24.76 -0.99
C PHE A 759 -26.47 -25.15 -0.81
N ASN A 760 -25.58 -24.62 -1.64
CA ASN A 760 -24.15 -24.89 -1.56
C ASN A 760 -23.53 -24.36 -0.25
N ALA A 761 -23.97 -23.19 0.21
CA ALA A 761 -23.57 -22.66 1.50
C ALA A 761 -24.06 -23.52 2.68
N LEU A 762 -25.31 -24.00 2.64
CA LEU A 762 -25.85 -24.89 3.66
C LEU A 762 -25.16 -26.25 3.69
N LYS A 763 -24.67 -26.74 2.54
CA LYS A 763 -23.83 -27.94 2.43
C LYS A 763 -22.48 -27.70 3.11
N HIS A 764 -21.81 -26.59 2.82
CA HIS A 764 -20.57 -26.20 3.47
C HIS A 764 -20.71 -26.04 4.99
N MET A 765 -21.81 -25.44 5.45
CA MET A 765 -22.12 -25.33 6.88
C MET A 765 -22.23 -26.68 7.60
N LYS A 766 -22.27 -27.84 6.90
CA LYS A 766 -22.33 -29.17 7.54
C LYS A 766 -20.96 -29.59 8.01
N THR A 767 -19.93 -29.14 7.29
CA THR A 767 -18.54 -29.49 7.51
C THR A 767 -17.81 -28.42 8.31
N SER A 768 -18.20 -27.15 8.20
CA SER A 768 -17.54 -26.04 8.89
C SER A 768 -17.98 -25.90 10.35
N VAL A 769 -17.03 -25.73 11.26
CA VAL A 769 -17.27 -25.47 12.71
C VAL A 769 -16.99 -24.01 13.08
N HIS A 770 -16.29 -23.25 12.22
CA HIS A 770 -15.80 -21.91 12.54
C HIS A 770 -16.61 -20.79 11.87
N SER A 771 -17.55 -21.15 11.00
CA SER A 771 -18.34 -20.24 10.18
C SER A 771 -19.74 -19.99 10.73
N ARG A 772 -20.26 -18.80 10.47
CA ARG A 772 -21.69 -18.46 10.60
C ARG A 772 -22.19 -17.79 9.33
N LEU A 773 -23.47 -18.00 8.99
CA LEU A 773 -24.07 -17.57 7.73
C LEU A 773 -25.17 -16.51 7.95
N GLY A 774 -25.06 -15.38 7.26
CA GLY A 774 -26.08 -14.33 7.15
C GLY A 774 -26.59 -14.17 5.71
N ILE A 775 -27.77 -13.56 5.55
CA ILE A 775 -28.45 -13.44 4.26
C ILE A 775 -28.85 -11.99 3.98
N ILE A 776 -28.51 -11.50 2.78
CA ILE A 776 -28.91 -10.20 2.24
C ILE A 776 -29.73 -10.43 0.97
N TYR A 777 -30.85 -9.72 0.86
CA TYR A 777 -31.83 -9.91 -0.21
C TYR A 777 -31.60 -8.87 -1.31
N ASN A 778 -31.35 -9.32 -2.54
CA ASN A 778 -31.18 -8.44 -3.70
C ASN A 778 -32.20 -8.79 -4.81
N PRO A 779 -33.50 -8.53 -4.61
CA PRO A 779 -34.56 -8.97 -5.52
C PRO A 779 -34.48 -8.28 -6.89
N THR A 780 -34.71 -9.06 -7.95
CA THR A 780 -34.72 -8.58 -9.35
C THR A 780 -36.03 -7.87 -9.70
N SER A 781 -37.16 -8.42 -9.21
CA SER A 781 -38.52 -7.94 -9.49
C SER A 781 -38.96 -6.82 -8.53
N LYS A 782 -40.01 -6.07 -8.90
CA LYS A 782 -40.62 -5.09 -7.98
C LYS A 782 -41.04 -5.77 -6.67
N ILE A 783 -40.62 -5.18 -5.56
CA ILE A 783 -40.78 -5.75 -4.22
C ILE A 783 -42.24 -5.65 -3.78
N ASN A 784 -42.97 -6.76 -3.97
CA ASN A 784 -44.37 -6.96 -3.60
C ASN A 784 -44.51 -8.27 -2.82
N GLU A 785 -45.71 -8.52 -2.27
CA GLU A 785 -45.96 -9.71 -1.44
C GLU A 785 -45.85 -11.04 -2.20
N GLU A 786 -46.32 -11.06 -3.44
CA GLU A 786 -46.30 -12.24 -4.29
C GLU A 786 -44.91 -12.59 -4.80
N ASN A 787 -44.07 -11.58 -5.06
CA ASN A 787 -42.76 -11.74 -5.68
C ASN A 787 -41.63 -12.07 -4.67
N THR A 788 -41.91 -12.01 -3.37
CA THR A 788 -40.90 -12.19 -2.31
C THR A 788 -41.26 -13.33 -1.36
N ALA A 789 -42.10 -14.27 -1.81
CA ALA A 789 -42.65 -15.35 -0.97
C ALA A 789 -41.55 -16.20 -0.31
N ILE A 790 -40.52 -16.60 -1.06
CA ILE A 790 -39.42 -17.42 -0.53
C ILE A 790 -38.54 -16.57 0.39
N SER A 791 -38.16 -15.36 -0.06
CA SER A 791 -37.35 -14.43 0.74
C SER A 791 -38.00 -14.07 2.08
N ARG A 792 -39.33 -13.91 2.14
CA ARG A 792 -40.10 -13.72 3.39
C ARG A 792 -40.11 -14.97 4.25
N GLY A 793 -40.24 -16.15 3.63
CA GLY A 793 -40.19 -17.44 4.32
C GLY A 793 -38.85 -17.63 5.05
N ILE A 794 -37.75 -17.28 4.37
CA ILE A 794 -36.40 -17.30 4.93
C ILE A 794 -36.30 -16.34 6.12
N LEU A 795 -36.68 -15.06 5.95
CA LEU A 795 -36.59 -14.07 7.04
C LEU A 795 -37.46 -14.44 8.25
N ALA A 796 -38.70 -14.90 8.02
CA ALA A 796 -39.58 -15.36 9.09
C ALA A 796 -38.98 -16.57 9.83
N ALA A 797 -38.26 -17.45 9.12
CA ALA A 797 -37.58 -18.59 9.74
C ALA A 797 -36.44 -18.13 10.66
N PHE A 798 -35.59 -17.19 10.23
CA PHE A 798 -34.51 -16.62 11.06
C PHE A 798 -35.04 -15.98 12.35
N LEU A 799 -36.23 -15.39 12.31
CA LEU A 799 -36.82 -14.67 13.45
C LEU A 799 -37.55 -15.57 14.46
N THR A 800 -37.93 -16.79 14.07
CA THR A 800 -38.85 -17.62 14.88
C THR A 800 -38.29 -18.98 15.26
N GLN A 801 -37.28 -19.49 14.55
CA GLN A 801 -36.83 -20.88 14.68
C GLN A 801 -35.42 -20.98 15.27
N LYS A 802 -35.14 -22.09 15.94
CA LYS A 802 -33.79 -22.46 16.42
C LYS A 802 -32.91 -22.94 15.25
N ASN A 803 -31.58 -22.90 15.40
CA ASN A 803 -30.63 -23.12 14.30
C ASN A 803 -30.77 -24.50 13.65
N MET A 804 -31.00 -25.55 14.45
CA MET A 804 -31.17 -26.92 13.94
C MET A 804 -32.38 -27.04 12.98
N PHE A 805 -33.53 -26.48 13.36
CA PHE A 805 -34.74 -26.51 12.53
C PHE A 805 -34.67 -25.51 11.37
N LEU A 806 -34.11 -24.33 11.63
CA LEU A 806 -33.88 -23.29 10.62
C LEU A 806 -33.08 -23.83 9.45
N ARG A 807 -31.95 -24.49 9.72
CA ARG A 807 -31.09 -25.08 8.70
C ARG A 807 -31.82 -26.09 7.81
N SER A 808 -32.56 -27.02 8.43
CA SER A 808 -33.30 -28.06 7.71
C SER A 808 -34.38 -27.44 6.81
N PHE A 809 -35.08 -26.44 7.34
CA PHE A 809 -36.12 -25.71 6.60
C PHE A 809 -35.55 -24.88 5.44
N LEU A 810 -34.44 -24.16 5.65
CA LEU A 810 -33.75 -23.45 4.56
C LEU A 810 -33.26 -24.41 3.46
N GLY A 811 -32.81 -25.60 3.84
CA GLY A 811 -32.43 -26.66 2.88
C GLY A 811 -33.61 -27.17 2.06
N GLN A 812 -34.83 -27.19 2.64
CA GLN A 812 -36.05 -27.50 1.90
C GLN A 812 -36.45 -26.34 0.97
N LEU A 813 -36.44 -25.10 1.45
CA LEU A 813 -36.77 -23.91 0.63
C LEU A 813 -35.80 -23.70 -0.54
N ALA A 814 -34.56 -24.17 -0.43
CA ALA A 814 -33.59 -24.10 -1.51
C ALA A 814 -33.86 -25.12 -2.64
N LYS A 815 -34.71 -26.15 -2.43
CA LYS A 815 -35.05 -27.12 -3.48
C LYS A 815 -36.00 -26.51 -4.51
N GLU A 816 -35.73 -26.80 -5.78
CA GLU A 816 -36.49 -26.25 -6.89
C GLU A 816 -37.94 -26.74 -6.93
N GLU A 817 -38.17 -28.02 -6.62
CA GLU A 817 -39.51 -28.63 -6.54
C GLU A 817 -40.45 -27.88 -5.58
N ILE A 818 -39.94 -27.54 -4.38
CA ILE A 818 -40.72 -26.85 -3.34
C ILE A 818 -40.97 -25.39 -3.74
N ALA A 819 -39.97 -24.73 -4.34
CA ALA A 819 -40.15 -23.38 -4.86
C ALA A 819 -41.26 -23.33 -5.93
N THR A 820 -41.28 -24.30 -6.86
CA THR A 820 -42.33 -24.38 -7.89
C THR A 820 -43.72 -24.62 -7.31
N ALA A 821 -43.84 -25.44 -6.26
CA ALA A 821 -45.10 -25.69 -5.56
C ALA A 821 -45.64 -24.42 -4.88
N ILE A 822 -44.76 -23.65 -4.22
CA ILE A 822 -45.11 -22.37 -3.57
C ILE A 822 -45.59 -21.35 -4.61
N TYR A 823 -44.93 -21.26 -5.78
CA TYR A 823 -45.38 -20.38 -6.86
C TYR A 823 -46.70 -20.82 -7.49
N SER A 824 -47.01 -22.12 -7.47
CA SER A 824 -48.30 -22.64 -7.96
C SER A 824 -49.48 -22.46 -6.98
N GLY A 825 -49.24 -21.89 -5.80
CA GLY A 825 -50.31 -21.49 -4.85
C GLY A 825 -50.41 -22.30 -3.56
N ASP A 826 -49.48 -23.23 -3.31
CA ASP A 826 -49.44 -23.96 -2.05
C ASP A 826 -49.03 -23.07 -0.87
N LYS A 827 -49.72 -23.21 0.27
CA LYS A 827 -49.37 -22.46 1.49
C LYS A 827 -48.06 -23.00 2.07
N ILE A 828 -47.07 -22.14 2.29
CA ILE A 828 -45.76 -22.47 2.92
C ILE A 828 -45.87 -23.34 4.19
N LYS A 829 -47.00 -23.27 4.91
CA LYS A 829 -47.29 -24.10 6.09
C LYS A 829 -47.23 -25.61 5.85
N THR A 830 -47.53 -26.07 4.63
CA THR A 830 -47.51 -27.50 4.29
C THR A 830 -46.09 -28.08 4.32
N PHE A 831 -45.08 -27.23 4.17
CA PHE A 831 -43.67 -27.60 4.13
C PHE A 831 -42.95 -27.36 5.47
N LEU A 832 -43.67 -27.01 6.55
CA LEU A 832 -43.07 -26.85 7.88
C LEU A 832 -42.76 -28.22 8.52
N ILE A 833 -41.55 -28.35 9.05
CA ILE A 833 -41.03 -29.58 9.68
C ILE A 833 -41.68 -29.80 11.06
N GLU A 834 -41.88 -31.06 11.45
CA GLU A 834 -42.36 -31.42 12.78
C GLU A 834 -41.39 -30.91 13.87
N GLY A 835 -41.89 -30.11 14.81
CA GLY A 835 -41.10 -29.47 15.88
C GLY A 835 -40.94 -27.95 15.75
N MET A 836 -41.27 -27.34 14.60
CA MET A 836 -41.25 -25.88 14.41
C MET A 836 -42.46 -25.20 15.09
N ASP A 837 -42.27 -23.98 15.59
CA ASP A 837 -43.38 -23.15 16.08
C ASP A 837 -44.16 -22.58 14.88
N LYS A 838 -45.19 -23.33 14.47
CA LYS A 838 -46.03 -23.01 13.30
C LYS A 838 -46.81 -21.70 13.48
N ASN A 839 -47.24 -21.40 14.71
CA ASN A 839 -48.07 -20.23 14.99
C ASN A 839 -47.22 -18.95 15.00
N ALA A 840 -46.04 -18.99 15.62
CA ALA A 840 -45.10 -17.87 15.61
C ALA A 840 -44.60 -17.58 14.19
N PHE A 841 -44.25 -18.62 13.44
CA PHE A 841 -43.80 -18.49 12.04
C PHE A 841 -44.87 -17.84 11.17
N GLU A 842 -46.10 -18.32 11.21
CA GLU A 842 -47.19 -17.76 10.40
C GLU A 842 -47.46 -16.30 10.75
N LYS A 843 -47.55 -15.98 12.04
CA LYS A 843 -47.78 -14.61 12.49
C LYS A 843 -46.68 -13.70 11.98
N LYS A 844 -45.42 -14.14 12.02
CA LYS A 844 -44.30 -13.33 11.55
C LYS A 844 -44.27 -13.24 10.03
N TYR A 845 -44.46 -14.34 9.30
CA TYR A 845 -44.52 -14.36 7.84
C TYR A 845 -45.54 -13.38 7.26
N ASN A 846 -46.74 -13.30 7.86
CA ASN A 846 -47.80 -12.39 7.44
C ASN A 846 -47.57 -10.92 7.90
N THR A 847 -46.64 -10.67 8.82
CA THR A 847 -46.34 -9.32 9.36
C THR A 847 -45.00 -8.76 8.90
N VAL A 848 -44.17 -9.52 8.18
CA VAL A 848 -42.90 -9.03 7.63
C VAL A 848 -43.18 -7.89 6.65
N GLY A 849 -42.70 -6.69 6.99
CA GLY A 849 -42.82 -5.51 6.14
C GLY A 849 -41.90 -5.57 4.91
N VAL A 850 -42.29 -4.82 3.87
CA VAL A 850 -41.51 -4.70 2.62
C VAL A 850 -40.24 -3.86 2.80
N ASN A 851 -40.17 -3.04 3.85
CA ASN A 851 -39.09 -2.06 4.06
C ASN A 851 -37.71 -2.73 4.17
N ILE A 852 -37.58 -3.85 4.87
CA ILE A 852 -36.30 -4.56 5.04
C ILE A 852 -35.69 -4.94 3.68
N PHE A 853 -36.51 -5.46 2.76
CA PHE A 853 -36.06 -5.83 1.41
C PHE A 853 -35.66 -4.60 0.58
N ARG A 854 -36.33 -3.47 0.75
CA ARG A 854 -35.95 -2.19 0.11
C ARG A 854 -34.63 -1.67 0.67
N THR A 855 -34.44 -1.75 1.99
CA THR A 855 -33.20 -1.37 2.67
C THR A 855 -32.03 -2.23 2.21
N HIS A 856 -32.20 -3.56 2.13
CA HIS A 856 -31.18 -4.47 1.62
C HIS A 856 -30.86 -4.20 0.14
N GLN A 857 -31.87 -3.94 -0.70
CA GLN A 857 -31.66 -3.59 -2.11
C GLN A 857 -30.87 -2.27 -2.25
N LEU A 858 -31.18 -1.24 -1.46
CA LEU A 858 -30.41 0.01 -1.44
C LEU A 858 -28.97 -0.23 -1.00
N PHE A 859 -28.75 -1.05 0.03
CA PHE A 859 -27.40 -1.41 0.48
C PHE A 859 -26.60 -2.09 -0.65
N CYS A 860 -27.21 -3.02 -1.39
CA CYS A 860 -26.57 -3.67 -2.53
C CYS A 860 -26.22 -2.67 -3.64
N GLN A 861 -27.07 -1.68 -3.92
CA GLN A 861 -26.83 -0.67 -4.96
C GLN A 861 -25.80 0.38 -4.54
N ASP A 862 -25.94 0.96 -3.34
CA ASP A 862 -25.13 2.09 -2.91
C ASP A 862 -23.76 1.65 -2.41
N VAL A 863 -23.68 0.55 -1.65
CA VAL A 863 -22.42 0.10 -1.02
C VAL A 863 -21.72 -0.95 -1.87
N LEU A 864 -22.41 -2.03 -2.23
CA LEU A 864 -21.82 -3.15 -2.98
C LEU A 864 -21.72 -2.90 -4.48
N LYS A 865 -22.38 -1.83 -4.99
CA LYS A 865 -22.48 -1.50 -6.42
C LYS A 865 -23.04 -2.64 -7.28
N LEU A 866 -23.88 -3.49 -6.70
CA LEU A 866 -24.57 -4.59 -7.38
C LEU A 866 -25.89 -4.12 -7.98
N ARG A 867 -26.22 -4.62 -9.18
CA ARG A 867 -27.54 -4.41 -9.78
C ARG A 867 -28.57 -5.35 -9.14
N PRO A 868 -29.88 -5.01 -9.21
CA PRO A 868 -30.94 -5.92 -8.79
C PRO A 868 -30.81 -7.30 -9.43
N GLY A 869 -30.76 -8.35 -8.61
CA GLY A 869 -30.63 -9.75 -9.06
C GLY A 869 -29.20 -10.27 -9.19
N GLU A 870 -28.18 -9.42 -9.17
CA GLU A 870 -26.77 -9.85 -9.17
C GLU A 870 -26.40 -10.48 -7.81
N MET A 871 -25.55 -11.51 -7.86
CA MET A 871 -25.13 -12.27 -6.69
C MET A 871 -23.76 -11.82 -6.18
N GLY A 872 -23.55 -11.94 -4.88
CA GLY A 872 -22.26 -11.66 -4.24
C GLY A 872 -22.12 -12.38 -2.90
N ILE A 873 -20.89 -12.42 -2.38
CA ILE A 873 -20.56 -13.01 -1.08
C ILE A 873 -19.72 -12.00 -0.30
N VAL A 874 -19.94 -11.87 1.00
CA VAL A 874 -19.06 -11.14 1.91
C VAL A 874 -18.48 -12.09 2.95
N SER A 875 -17.16 -12.10 3.14
CA SER A 875 -16.47 -12.88 4.18
C SER A 875 -15.70 -11.94 5.10
N ASN A 876 -16.08 -11.86 6.38
CA ASN A 876 -15.51 -10.91 7.35
C ASN A 876 -15.32 -9.48 6.81
N GLY A 877 -16.32 -8.97 6.08
CA GLY A 877 -16.28 -7.65 5.42
C GLY A 877 -15.61 -7.62 4.05
N ARG A 878 -14.88 -8.66 3.63
CA ARG A 878 -14.34 -8.80 2.27
C ARG A 878 -15.45 -9.10 1.28
N PHE A 879 -15.67 -8.23 0.29
CA PHE A 879 -16.68 -8.42 -0.74
C PHE A 879 -16.14 -9.16 -1.98
N LEU A 880 -16.92 -10.11 -2.48
CA LEU A 880 -16.70 -10.90 -3.68
C LEU A 880 -17.95 -10.83 -4.55
N GLY A 881 -17.90 -10.05 -5.63
CA GLY A 881 -19.01 -9.95 -6.58
C GLY A 881 -18.75 -8.92 -7.68
N PRO A 882 -19.58 -8.89 -8.73
CA PRO A 882 -20.67 -9.84 -9.02
C PRO A 882 -20.16 -11.25 -9.36
N LEU A 883 -20.95 -12.28 -9.05
CA LEU A 883 -20.63 -13.68 -9.35
C LEU A 883 -21.25 -14.08 -10.70
N ASP A 884 -20.39 -14.33 -11.70
CA ASP A 884 -20.80 -14.80 -13.03
C ASP A 884 -20.85 -16.34 -13.14
N GLU A 885 -20.05 -17.04 -12.32
CA GLU A 885 -19.96 -18.50 -12.28
C GLU A 885 -20.70 -19.11 -11.08
N ASP A 886 -21.04 -20.40 -11.20
CA ASP A 886 -21.57 -21.19 -10.09
C ASP A 886 -20.55 -21.28 -8.95
N PHE A 887 -20.96 -20.88 -7.74
CA PHE A 887 -20.14 -21.00 -6.53
C PHE A 887 -20.48 -22.30 -5.78
N TYR A 888 -19.49 -23.18 -5.60
CA TYR A 888 -19.65 -24.52 -5.02
C TYR A 888 -19.35 -24.55 -3.52
N ALA A 889 -19.61 -25.70 -2.87
CA ALA A 889 -19.36 -25.86 -1.43
C ALA A 889 -17.85 -25.81 -1.10
N GLU A 890 -17.03 -26.29 -2.02
CA GLU A 890 -15.56 -26.31 -1.94
C GLU A 890 -14.98 -24.89 -2.07
N ASP A 891 -15.65 -23.99 -2.79
CA ASP A 891 -15.29 -22.57 -2.85
C ASP A 891 -15.53 -21.87 -1.50
N PHE A 892 -16.62 -22.21 -0.80
CA PHE A 892 -16.86 -21.72 0.57
C PHE A 892 -15.78 -22.21 1.54
N TYR A 893 -15.29 -23.44 1.36
CA TYR A 893 -14.20 -23.99 2.17
C TYR A 893 -12.89 -23.23 1.93
N LEU A 894 -12.54 -22.95 0.66
CA LEU A 894 -11.38 -22.12 0.33
C LEU A 894 -11.49 -20.73 0.98
N LEU A 895 -12.67 -20.11 0.88
CA LEU A 895 -12.94 -18.79 1.47
C LEU A 895 -12.81 -18.80 3.00
N GLU A 896 -13.41 -19.78 3.67
CA GLU A 896 -13.28 -19.96 5.12
C GLU A 896 -11.83 -20.15 5.52
N LYS A 897 -11.09 -21.01 4.80
CA LYS A 897 -9.69 -21.33 5.10
C LYS A 897 -8.79 -20.10 4.97
N ILE A 898 -8.97 -19.29 3.92
CA ILE A 898 -8.23 -18.03 3.73
C ILE A 898 -8.51 -17.07 4.89
N THR A 899 -9.79 -16.82 5.19
CA THR A 899 -10.18 -15.85 6.23
C THR A 899 -9.73 -16.31 7.62
N PHE A 900 -9.87 -17.60 7.92
CA PHE A 900 -9.47 -18.19 9.20
C PHE A 900 -7.96 -18.19 9.41
N SER A 901 -7.18 -18.68 8.43
CA SER A 901 -5.72 -18.81 8.53
C SER A 901 -4.97 -17.47 8.51
N ASN A 902 -5.53 -16.43 7.88
CA ASN A 902 -4.89 -15.12 7.79
C ASN A 902 -4.85 -14.39 9.14
N LEU A 903 -6.02 -13.95 9.61
CA LEU A 903 -6.17 -13.14 10.82
C LEU A 903 -7.25 -13.67 11.76
N GLY A 904 -8.25 -14.41 11.26
CA GLY A 904 -9.38 -14.89 12.05
C GLY A 904 -8.98 -15.67 13.30
N GLU A 905 -8.05 -16.63 13.18
CA GLU A 905 -7.57 -17.43 14.31
C GLU A 905 -6.84 -16.57 15.36
N LYS A 906 -5.93 -15.70 14.90
CA LYS A 906 -5.13 -14.85 15.80
C LYS A 906 -6.00 -13.81 16.51
N ILE A 907 -6.96 -13.20 15.80
CA ILE A 907 -7.92 -12.26 16.36
C ILE A 907 -8.79 -12.98 17.39
N LYS A 908 -9.31 -14.17 17.06
CA LYS A 908 -10.09 -15.00 17.99
C LYS A 908 -9.32 -15.25 19.30
N GLY A 909 -8.05 -15.65 19.22
CA GLY A 909 -7.22 -15.88 20.41
C GLY A 909 -6.98 -14.62 21.26
N ILE A 910 -6.94 -13.43 20.68
CA ILE A 910 -6.86 -12.17 21.44
C ILE A 910 -8.21 -11.83 22.06
N VAL A 911 -9.30 -11.97 21.31
CA VAL A 911 -10.66 -11.61 21.72
C VAL A 911 -11.19 -12.52 22.83
N GLU A 912 -10.84 -13.80 22.83
CA GLU A 912 -11.20 -14.74 23.91
C GLU A 912 -10.58 -14.33 25.26
N ASN A 913 -9.43 -13.68 25.24
CA ASN A 913 -8.79 -13.13 26.44
C ASN A 913 -9.39 -11.78 26.88
N MET A 914 -10.25 -11.18 26.06
CA MET A 914 -10.99 -9.96 26.40
C MET A 914 -12.31 -10.35 27.06
N GLY A 915 -12.66 -9.70 28.18
CA GLY A 915 -13.93 -9.90 28.88
C GLY A 915 -15.15 -9.34 28.14
N ILE A 916 -15.28 -9.59 26.83
CA ILE A 916 -16.40 -9.17 25.96
C ILE A 916 -17.55 -10.17 26.12
N ASN A 917 -18.80 -9.75 25.91
CA ASN A 917 -19.95 -10.65 25.91
C ASN A 917 -19.87 -11.66 24.74
N ALA A 918 -20.04 -12.96 25.03
CA ALA A 918 -19.94 -14.06 24.05
C ALA A 918 -20.78 -13.83 22.76
N ASN A 919 -21.99 -13.26 22.89
CA ASN A 919 -22.87 -13.02 21.75
C ASN A 919 -22.34 -11.98 20.76
N ASN A 920 -21.52 -11.02 21.22
CA ASN A 920 -20.98 -9.95 20.38
C ASN A 920 -19.55 -10.24 19.91
N MET A 921 -18.90 -11.30 20.40
CA MET A 921 -17.52 -11.64 20.06
C MET A 921 -17.36 -11.92 18.56
N SER A 922 -18.25 -12.70 17.97
CA SER A 922 -18.19 -13.03 16.53
C SER A 922 -18.37 -11.79 15.64
N ASP A 923 -19.26 -10.86 16.02
CA ASP A 923 -19.42 -9.58 15.33
C ASP A 923 -18.20 -8.68 15.49
N PHE A 924 -17.57 -8.72 16.65
CA PHE A 924 -16.35 -7.99 16.93
C PHE A 924 -15.18 -8.52 16.11
N ILE A 925 -15.00 -9.84 16.02
CA ILE A 925 -14.00 -10.49 15.16
C ILE A 925 -14.18 -10.05 13.71
N MET A 926 -15.42 -10.10 13.19
CA MET A 926 -15.74 -9.64 11.82
C MET A 926 -15.34 -8.18 11.60
N LYS A 927 -15.69 -7.27 12.52
CA LYS A 927 -15.41 -5.83 12.39
C LYS A 927 -13.91 -5.52 12.45
N VAL A 928 -13.20 -6.17 13.38
CA VAL A 928 -11.74 -6.02 13.51
C VAL A 928 -11.05 -6.57 12.27
N ASP A 929 -11.41 -7.76 11.80
CA ASP A 929 -10.81 -8.38 10.62
C ASP A 929 -11.04 -7.53 9.35
N ALA A 930 -12.26 -7.02 9.14
CA ALA A 930 -12.58 -6.12 8.03
C ALA A 930 -11.71 -4.85 8.04
N LEU A 931 -11.59 -4.20 9.21
CA LEU A 931 -10.75 -3.01 9.37
C LEU A 931 -9.28 -3.33 9.11
N MET A 932 -8.77 -4.40 9.72
CA MET A 932 -7.37 -4.80 9.65
C MET A 932 -6.94 -5.12 8.22
N SER A 933 -7.79 -5.86 7.50
CA SER A 933 -7.55 -6.32 6.14
C SER A 933 -7.81 -5.23 5.08
N SER A 934 -8.58 -4.19 5.41
CA SER A 934 -8.78 -3.03 4.52
C SER A 934 -7.53 -2.15 4.33
N VAL A 935 -6.56 -2.24 5.25
CA VAL A 935 -5.30 -1.49 5.19
C VAL A 935 -4.28 -2.28 4.37
N PRO A 936 -3.60 -1.68 3.38
CA PRO A 936 -2.65 -2.37 2.51
C PRO A 936 -1.47 -3.03 3.26
N LYS A 937 -0.75 -3.92 2.55
CA LYS A 937 0.33 -4.79 3.08
C LYS A 937 1.20 -4.08 4.11
N ARG A 938 1.30 -4.68 5.30
CA ARG A 938 2.07 -4.14 6.42
C ARG A 938 3.51 -4.64 6.39
N ALA A 939 4.45 -3.71 6.59
CA ALA A 939 5.81 -4.09 6.94
C ALA A 939 5.82 -4.83 8.29
N SER A 940 6.79 -5.71 8.48
CA SER A 940 6.97 -6.41 9.75
C SER A 940 7.22 -5.43 10.89
N ARG A 941 6.45 -5.59 11.97
CA ARG A 941 6.63 -4.82 13.21
C ARG A 941 7.67 -5.47 14.12
N TYR A 942 8.50 -4.65 14.75
CA TYR A 942 9.52 -5.03 15.72
C TYR A 942 9.13 -4.57 17.12
N ASP A 943 9.26 -5.48 18.10
CA ASP A 943 9.03 -5.17 19.51
C ASP A 943 10.36 -4.87 20.20
N VAL A 944 10.79 -3.60 20.09
CA VAL A 944 12.06 -3.16 20.64
C VAL A 944 11.90 -2.83 22.13
N THR A 945 12.61 -3.58 22.96
CA THR A 945 12.66 -3.40 24.42
C THR A 945 14.09 -3.25 24.87
N PHE A 946 14.33 -2.38 25.85
CA PHE A 946 15.65 -2.15 26.44
C PHE A 946 15.76 -2.90 27.78
N LEU A 947 16.94 -3.44 28.11
CA LEU A 947 17.18 -4.17 29.36
C LEU A 947 17.14 -3.22 30.57
N ARG A 948 17.74 -2.04 30.40
CA ARG A 948 17.80 -0.97 31.41
C ARG A 948 17.48 0.37 30.75
N GLU A 949 16.77 1.24 31.47
CA GLU A 949 16.24 2.50 30.93
C GLU A 949 16.43 3.70 31.88
N ASN A 950 17.33 3.61 32.87
CA ASN A 950 17.41 4.61 33.94
C ASN A 950 18.31 5.79 33.58
N HIS A 951 19.42 5.53 32.89
CA HIS A 951 20.45 6.54 32.62
C HIS A 951 20.74 6.76 31.13
N SER A 952 20.22 5.92 30.23
CA SER A 952 20.52 5.99 28.79
C SER A 952 19.33 6.30 27.88
N VAL A 953 18.11 6.30 28.42
CA VAL A 953 16.86 6.44 27.65
C VAL A 953 16.07 7.65 28.13
N ILE A 954 15.72 8.54 27.19
CA ILE A 954 14.80 9.65 27.42
C ILE A 954 13.37 9.17 27.17
N LYS A 955 12.49 9.38 28.15
CA LYS A 955 11.09 8.97 28.09
C LYS A 955 10.20 10.19 28.10
N THR A 956 9.40 10.37 27.06
CA THR A 956 8.35 11.38 27.00
C THR A 956 7.00 10.68 27.01
N ASN A 957 6.15 11.05 27.95
CA ASN A 957 4.78 10.55 28.03
C ASN A 957 3.87 11.33 27.06
N PRO A 958 2.79 10.70 26.58
CA PRO A 958 1.81 11.38 25.75
C PRO A 958 1.19 12.58 26.48
N GLN A 959 0.86 13.63 25.73
CA GLN A 959 0.25 14.85 26.28
C GLN A 959 -1.21 14.62 26.68
N GLU A 960 -1.91 13.78 25.91
CA GLU A 960 -3.30 13.41 26.15
C GLU A 960 -3.38 11.92 26.53
N ASN A 961 -4.25 11.58 27.48
CA ASN A 961 -4.54 10.18 27.88
C ASN A 961 -5.38 9.41 26.84
N ASP A 962 -5.48 9.94 25.62
CA ASP A 962 -6.15 9.34 24.47
C ASP A 962 -5.15 8.47 23.67
N MET A 963 -5.52 8.09 22.45
CA MET A 963 -4.71 7.42 21.46
C MET A 963 -3.34 8.10 21.27
N PHE A 964 -2.26 7.31 21.35
CA PHE A 964 -0.91 7.80 21.17
C PHE A 964 -0.08 6.88 20.27
N PHE A 965 0.84 7.47 19.52
CA PHE A 965 1.83 6.75 18.72
C PHE A 965 3.04 6.41 19.59
N ASN A 966 3.46 5.15 19.56
CA ASN A 966 4.66 4.69 20.26
C ASN A 966 5.87 4.85 19.34
N VAL A 967 6.75 5.79 19.66
CA VAL A 967 7.95 6.08 18.87
C VAL A 967 9.20 5.67 19.64
N ILE A 968 9.97 4.77 19.06
CA ILE A 968 11.25 4.33 19.60
C ILE A 968 12.35 4.81 18.65
N ALA A 969 13.21 5.68 19.16
CA ALA A 969 14.35 6.21 18.43
C ALA A 969 15.63 5.69 19.08
N ILE A 970 16.48 5.04 18.29
CA ILE A 970 17.81 4.58 18.67
C ILE A 970 18.76 5.41 17.83
N VAL A 971 19.60 6.24 18.44
CA VAL A 971 20.47 7.14 17.67
C VAL A 971 21.69 7.55 18.48
N ASP A 972 22.83 7.68 17.83
CA ASP A 972 23.98 8.42 18.37
C ASP A 972 23.80 9.91 18.04
N PRO A 973 23.80 10.83 19.03
CA PRO A 973 23.64 12.27 18.82
C PRO A 973 24.56 12.88 17.77
N LEU A 974 25.70 12.25 17.47
CA LEU A 974 26.74 12.77 16.58
C LEU A 974 26.74 12.09 15.20
N THR A 975 25.59 11.65 14.71
CA THR A 975 25.45 11.02 13.38
C THR A 975 24.64 11.89 12.43
N ARG A 976 24.75 11.67 11.11
CA ARG A 976 23.99 12.44 10.10
C ARG A 976 22.50 12.21 10.26
N GLU A 977 22.13 10.98 10.58
CA GLU A 977 20.76 10.54 10.84
C GLU A 977 20.17 11.28 12.04
N ALA A 978 20.97 11.58 13.07
CA ALA A 978 20.54 12.40 14.22
C ALA A 978 20.16 13.83 13.80
N GLN A 979 20.89 14.43 12.85
CA GLN A 979 20.64 15.80 12.38
C GLN A 979 19.26 15.94 11.73
N LYS A 980 18.83 14.93 10.96
CA LYS A 980 17.49 14.82 10.35
C LYS A 980 16.43 14.38 11.39
N MET A 981 16.72 13.31 12.15
CA MET A 981 15.79 12.70 13.11
C MET A 981 15.38 13.67 14.23
N ALA A 982 16.30 14.51 14.72
CA ALA A 982 16.00 15.46 15.79
C ALA A 982 14.90 16.45 15.38
N GLN A 983 15.00 17.05 14.19
CA GLN A 983 13.96 17.95 13.68
C GLN A 983 12.65 17.19 13.42
N LEU A 984 12.73 16.00 12.84
CA LEU A 984 11.55 15.16 12.58
C LEU A 984 10.80 14.84 13.88
N LEU A 985 11.48 14.43 14.94
CA LEU A 985 10.86 14.14 16.24
C LEU A 985 10.20 15.36 16.88
N VAL A 986 10.79 16.56 16.72
CA VAL A 986 10.18 17.82 17.19
C VAL A 986 8.90 18.14 16.43
N VAL A 987 8.90 17.93 15.11
CA VAL A 987 7.73 18.17 14.25
C VAL A 987 6.63 17.15 14.54
N LEU A 988 6.97 15.85 14.58
CA LEU A 988 6.04 14.79 14.96
C LEU A 988 5.42 15.07 16.34
N GLY A 989 6.24 15.52 17.30
CA GLY A 989 5.85 15.95 18.66
C GLY A 989 4.66 16.93 18.71
N LYS A 990 4.45 17.70 17.64
CA LYS A 990 3.37 18.69 17.53
C LYS A 990 2.20 18.22 16.67
N ILE A 991 2.42 17.25 15.78
CA ILE A 991 1.39 16.76 14.83
C ILE A 991 0.55 15.65 15.48
N ILE A 992 1.20 14.71 16.17
CA ILE A 992 0.54 13.53 16.74
C ILE A 992 0.84 13.39 18.23
N ASN A 993 -0.10 12.80 18.97
CA ASN A 993 0.11 12.50 20.39
C ASN A 993 1.12 11.35 20.54
N LEU A 994 2.27 11.61 21.18
CA LEU A 994 3.44 10.75 21.10
C LEU A 994 3.92 10.25 22.46
N LYS A 995 4.26 8.96 22.50
CA LYS A 995 5.08 8.37 23.54
C LYS A 995 6.46 8.09 22.96
N ILE A 996 7.47 8.85 23.36
CA ILE A 996 8.83 8.73 22.82
C ILE A 996 9.73 7.98 23.81
N LYS A 997 10.43 6.96 23.33
CA LYS A 997 11.62 6.39 23.96
C LYS A 997 12.83 6.65 23.06
N LEU A 998 13.73 7.52 23.49
CA LEU A 998 14.94 7.88 22.77
C LEU A 998 16.16 7.28 23.49
N PHE A 999 16.79 6.28 22.89
CA PHE A 999 17.99 5.63 23.41
C PHE A 999 19.25 6.18 22.72
N MET A 1000 20.23 6.59 23.54
CA MET A 1000 21.49 7.15 23.07
C MET A 1000 22.50 6.05 22.70
N ASN A 1001 22.51 5.63 21.43
CA ASN A 1001 23.33 4.53 20.92
C ASN A 1001 24.79 4.95 20.62
N CYS A 1002 25.49 5.46 21.62
CA CYS A 1002 26.80 6.12 21.45
C CYS A 1002 27.90 5.19 20.92
N ARG A 1003 28.70 5.68 19.98
CA ARG A 1003 29.94 5.05 19.53
C ARG A 1003 31.12 5.48 20.41
N GLY A 1004 31.94 4.52 20.82
CA GLY A 1004 33.20 4.78 21.53
C GLY A 1004 34.41 4.71 20.62
N ARG A 1005 35.54 5.27 21.10
CA ARG A 1005 36.86 5.21 20.44
C ARG A 1005 36.84 5.81 19.03
N LEU A 1006 36.30 7.02 18.89
CA LEU A 1006 36.33 7.75 17.63
C LEU A 1006 37.77 8.14 17.27
N SER A 1007 38.16 7.89 16.01
CA SER A 1007 39.47 8.28 15.46
C SER A 1007 39.44 9.65 14.78
N GLU A 1008 38.28 10.05 14.27
CA GLU A 1008 38.04 11.28 13.53
C GLU A 1008 36.77 11.96 14.02
N ALA A 1009 36.57 13.23 13.65
CA ALA A 1009 35.37 13.97 14.01
C ALA A 1009 34.15 13.30 13.31
N PRO A 1010 33.07 13.01 14.06
CA PRO A 1010 31.95 12.27 13.49
C PRO A 1010 31.08 13.12 12.55
N LEU A 1011 31.09 14.46 12.71
CA LEU A 1011 30.40 15.42 11.86
C LEU A 1011 31.35 16.58 11.52
N GLU A 1012 31.38 17.01 10.25
CA GLU A 1012 32.26 18.08 9.75
C GLU A 1012 31.49 19.24 9.12
N SER A 1013 30.16 19.23 9.22
CA SER A 1013 29.28 20.19 8.56
C SER A 1013 28.18 20.71 9.49
N PHE A 1014 27.66 21.89 9.15
CA PHE A 1014 26.41 22.39 9.71
C PHE A 1014 25.24 21.85 8.90
N TYR A 1015 24.12 21.57 9.56
CA TYR A 1015 22.97 21.00 8.88
C TYR A 1015 21.67 21.68 9.32
N ARG A 1016 20.71 21.82 8.41
CA ARG A 1016 19.35 22.26 8.70
C ARG A 1016 18.36 21.40 7.91
N PHE A 1017 17.45 20.74 8.61
CA PHE A 1017 16.31 20.08 7.98
C PHE A 1017 15.12 21.04 7.95
N VAL A 1018 14.63 21.35 6.75
CA VAL A 1018 13.53 22.30 6.54
C VAL A 1018 12.21 21.53 6.62
N LEU A 1019 11.64 21.49 7.82
CA LEU A 1019 10.36 20.85 8.06
C LEU A 1019 9.63 21.55 9.20
N GLU A 1020 8.39 21.96 8.96
CA GLU A 1020 7.52 22.61 9.95
C GLU A 1020 6.22 21.82 10.11
N PRO A 1021 5.58 21.86 11.30
CA PRO A 1021 4.35 21.10 11.56
C PRO A 1021 3.10 21.72 10.90
N GLU A 1022 3.09 23.03 10.68
CA GLU A 1022 1.96 23.81 10.17
C GLU A 1022 2.50 25.04 9.42
N LEU A 1023 1.69 25.62 8.52
CA LEU A 1023 2.03 26.86 7.81
C LEU A 1023 2.23 28.01 8.80
N MET A 1024 3.43 28.59 8.81
CA MET A 1024 3.80 29.69 9.70
C MET A 1024 3.29 31.03 9.15
N SER A 1025 2.53 31.79 9.94
CA SER A 1025 2.19 33.18 9.59
C SER A 1025 3.37 34.11 9.86
N GLY A 1026 3.68 35.02 8.93
CA GLY A 1026 4.71 36.02 9.11
C GLY A 1026 4.34 37.05 10.19
N ALA A 1027 5.34 37.71 10.78
CA ALA A 1027 5.08 38.87 11.62
C ALA A 1027 4.40 39.97 10.77
N ASN A 1028 3.24 40.46 11.22
CA ASN A 1028 2.40 41.50 10.60
C ASN A 1028 1.42 41.07 9.48
N ASP A 1029 0.90 39.84 9.48
CA ASP A 1029 -0.16 39.39 8.54
C ASP A 1029 0.26 39.43 7.04
N VAL A 1030 1.56 39.65 6.80
CA VAL A 1030 2.20 39.48 5.49
C VAL A 1030 2.54 38.00 5.35
N SER A 1031 2.05 37.35 4.28
CA SER A 1031 2.33 35.94 3.98
C SER A 1031 3.82 35.67 4.15
N SER A 1032 4.19 34.67 4.96
CA SER A 1032 5.59 34.31 5.20
C SER A 1032 6.30 33.99 3.88
N LEU A 1033 7.61 34.24 3.81
CA LEU A 1033 8.48 33.94 2.66
C LEU A 1033 8.65 32.43 2.38
N GLY A 1034 7.77 31.59 2.93
CA GLY A 1034 7.81 30.14 2.83
C GLY A 1034 8.85 29.47 3.74
N PRO A 1035 8.95 28.13 3.66
CA PRO A 1035 10.00 27.35 4.32
C PRO A 1035 11.40 27.79 3.89
N VAL A 1036 12.32 27.94 4.85
CA VAL A 1036 13.69 28.41 4.61
C VAL A 1036 14.69 27.73 5.54
N ALA A 1037 15.85 27.34 5.00
CA ALA A 1037 17.00 26.97 5.82
C ALA A 1037 17.78 28.23 6.19
N LYS A 1038 17.88 28.53 7.49
CA LYS A 1038 18.62 29.69 7.99
C LYS A 1038 19.77 29.26 8.91
N PHE A 1039 20.98 29.64 8.54
CA PHE A 1039 22.18 29.45 9.32
C PHE A 1039 22.56 30.78 9.98
N LEU A 1040 22.55 30.79 11.31
CA LEU A 1040 22.88 31.94 12.15
C LEU A 1040 24.21 31.68 12.86
N ASP A 1041 24.96 32.73 13.13
CA ASP A 1041 26.18 32.72 13.95
C ASP A 1041 27.25 31.71 13.49
N ILE A 1042 27.38 31.54 12.17
CA ILE A 1042 28.42 30.68 11.56
C ILE A 1042 29.78 31.38 11.60
N PRO A 1043 30.88 30.67 11.91
CA PRO A 1043 32.23 31.23 11.87
C PRO A 1043 32.59 31.80 10.49
N GLU A 1044 33.21 32.97 10.49
CA GLU A 1044 33.47 33.72 9.25
C GLU A 1044 34.76 33.32 8.53
N SER A 1045 35.70 32.68 9.23
CA SER A 1045 37.02 32.32 8.71
C SER A 1045 37.11 31.07 7.80
N PRO A 1046 36.36 29.98 8.00
CA PRO A 1046 36.46 28.82 7.12
C PRO A 1046 35.82 29.08 5.75
N LEU A 1047 36.32 28.39 4.72
CA LEU A 1047 35.63 28.25 3.45
C LEU A 1047 34.52 27.22 3.58
N LEU A 1048 33.33 27.56 3.11
CA LEU A 1048 32.12 26.76 3.24
C LEU A 1048 31.55 26.38 1.87
N ILE A 1049 30.94 25.20 1.80
CA ILE A 1049 30.22 24.68 0.63
C ILE A 1049 28.76 24.49 1.02
N LEU A 1050 27.83 25.02 0.22
CA LEU A 1050 26.40 24.84 0.44
C LEU A 1050 25.86 23.69 -0.42
N ASN A 1051 25.50 22.59 0.23
CA ASN A 1051 24.91 21.41 -0.39
C ASN A 1051 23.41 21.30 -0.09
N MET A 1052 22.63 20.93 -1.10
CA MET A 1052 21.20 20.61 -0.96
C MET A 1052 21.02 19.09 -0.89
N ILE A 1053 20.34 18.61 0.15
CA ILE A 1053 20.04 17.19 0.35
C ILE A 1053 18.52 17.00 0.16
N THR A 1054 18.12 16.56 -1.02
CA THR A 1054 16.71 16.38 -1.38
C THR A 1054 16.25 14.93 -1.25
N PRO A 1055 14.93 14.68 -1.19
CA PRO A 1055 14.37 13.34 -1.34
C PRO A 1055 14.83 12.65 -2.64
N GLU A 1056 14.78 11.32 -2.64
CA GLU A 1056 15.03 10.53 -3.85
C GLU A 1056 14.01 10.90 -4.95
N GLY A 1057 14.47 10.95 -6.20
CA GLY A 1057 13.63 11.33 -7.33
C GLY A 1057 13.58 12.83 -7.65
N TRP A 1058 14.12 13.71 -6.81
CA TRP A 1058 14.13 15.16 -7.05
C TRP A 1058 15.41 15.58 -7.77
N LEU A 1059 15.26 16.27 -8.91
CA LEU A 1059 16.38 16.94 -9.60
C LEU A 1059 16.29 18.45 -9.35
N VAL A 1060 17.28 18.97 -8.63
CA VAL A 1060 17.31 20.36 -8.18
C VAL A 1060 18.50 21.09 -8.77
N GLU A 1061 18.28 22.32 -9.22
CA GLU A 1061 19.30 23.21 -9.76
C GLU A 1061 19.34 24.55 -9.03
N THR A 1062 20.46 25.27 -9.14
CA THR A 1062 20.62 26.61 -8.58
C THR A 1062 20.15 27.66 -9.60
N VAL A 1063 19.20 28.51 -9.22
CA VAL A 1063 18.63 29.52 -10.14
C VAL A 1063 19.11 30.93 -9.80
N HIS A 1064 19.18 31.25 -8.50
CA HIS A 1064 19.67 32.55 -8.05
C HIS A 1064 20.63 32.38 -6.87
N SER A 1065 21.81 32.98 -6.96
CA SER A 1065 22.75 33.09 -5.86
C SER A 1065 23.48 34.42 -5.94
N ASN A 1066 23.78 35.02 -4.80
CA ASN A 1066 24.58 36.22 -4.73
C ASN A 1066 26.10 35.95 -4.64
N CYS A 1067 26.51 34.70 -4.45
CA CYS A 1067 27.91 34.29 -4.41
C CYS A 1067 28.13 32.89 -5.01
N ASP A 1068 29.39 32.48 -5.13
CA ASP A 1068 29.74 31.08 -5.44
C ASP A 1068 29.41 30.19 -4.22
N LEU A 1069 28.56 29.18 -4.44
CA LEU A 1069 28.07 28.28 -3.39
C LEU A 1069 29.09 27.20 -2.99
N ASP A 1070 30.12 26.97 -3.83
CA ASP A 1070 31.21 26.02 -3.57
C ASP A 1070 32.40 26.65 -2.84
N ASN A 1071 32.40 27.98 -2.71
CA ASN A 1071 33.49 28.76 -2.11
C ASN A 1071 32.93 29.96 -1.31
N ILE A 1072 32.06 29.68 -0.34
CA ILE A 1072 31.49 30.72 0.52
C ILE A 1072 32.52 31.11 1.59
N HIS A 1073 33.05 32.33 1.49
CA HIS A 1073 33.90 32.92 2.52
C HIS A 1073 33.20 34.11 3.18
N LEU A 1074 32.61 33.88 4.35
CA LEU A 1074 31.76 34.87 5.02
C LEU A 1074 32.53 36.14 5.42
N LYS A 1075 33.84 36.05 5.67
CA LYS A 1075 34.68 37.23 5.98
C LYS A 1075 34.69 38.27 4.85
N ASP A 1076 34.67 37.83 3.60
CA ASP A 1076 34.76 38.70 2.42
C ASP A 1076 33.40 39.27 1.99
N THR A 1077 32.31 38.73 2.54
CA THR A 1077 30.93 39.15 2.19
C THR A 1077 30.41 40.19 3.19
N GLU A 1078 29.99 41.36 2.72
CA GLU A 1078 29.35 42.40 3.54
C GLU A 1078 27.84 42.16 3.78
N LYS A 1079 27.20 41.34 2.93
CA LYS A 1079 25.76 41.02 2.96
C LYS A 1079 25.49 39.56 3.36
N THR A 1080 24.25 39.28 3.76
CA THR A 1080 23.71 37.93 3.93
C THR A 1080 23.82 37.13 2.63
N VAL A 1081 24.27 35.86 2.71
CA VAL A 1081 24.34 34.95 1.57
C VAL A 1081 22.96 34.35 1.33
N THR A 1082 22.44 34.49 0.12
CA THR A 1082 21.10 34.03 -0.26
C THR A 1082 21.20 33.12 -1.48
N ALA A 1083 20.74 31.88 -1.34
CA ALA A 1083 20.68 30.88 -2.41
C ALA A 1083 19.23 30.46 -2.66
N GLU A 1084 18.79 30.50 -3.91
CA GLU A 1084 17.51 29.97 -4.37
C GLU A 1084 17.75 28.83 -5.35
N TYR A 1085 17.27 27.66 -4.94
CA TYR A 1085 17.24 26.45 -5.74
C TYR A 1085 15.84 26.24 -6.32
N GLU A 1086 15.76 25.54 -7.44
CA GLU A 1086 14.51 25.17 -8.10
C GLU A 1086 14.48 23.66 -8.38
N LEU A 1087 13.36 23.02 -8.03
CA LEU A 1087 13.05 21.64 -8.43
C LEU A 1087 12.67 21.65 -9.91
N GLU A 1088 13.56 21.15 -10.75
CA GLU A 1088 13.42 21.22 -12.20
C GLU A 1088 12.58 20.06 -12.76
N TYR A 1089 12.81 18.85 -12.23
CA TYR A 1089 12.14 17.61 -12.61
C TYR A 1089 11.98 16.64 -11.45
N LEU A 1090 10.98 15.79 -11.58
CA LEU A 1090 10.82 14.53 -10.86
C LEU A 1090 11.26 13.36 -11.75
N LEU A 1091 11.89 12.37 -11.16
CA LEU A 1091 12.32 11.16 -11.87
C LEU A 1091 11.16 10.17 -12.03
N LEU A 1092 10.99 9.70 -13.25
CA LEU A 1092 10.22 8.51 -13.61
C LEU A 1092 11.22 7.39 -13.89
N GLU A 1093 11.18 6.34 -13.09
CA GLU A 1093 12.15 5.25 -13.13
C GLU A 1093 11.49 3.96 -13.56
N GLY A 1094 12.27 3.00 -14.06
CA GLY A 1094 11.72 1.68 -14.32
C GLY A 1094 12.75 0.64 -14.69
N GLN A 1095 12.27 -0.60 -14.80
CA GLN A 1095 13.02 -1.77 -15.23
C GLN A 1095 12.37 -2.32 -16.50
N CYS A 1096 13.18 -2.61 -17.51
CA CYS A 1096 12.71 -3.18 -18.76
C CYS A 1096 13.33 -4.56 -19.01
N PHE A 1097 12.51 -5.53 -19.41
CA PHE A 1097 12.94 -6.90 -19.70
C PHE A 1097 12.39 -7.37 -21.05
N ASP A 1098 13.24 -8.03 -21.84
CA ASP A 1098 12.78 -8.71 -23.05
C ASP A 1098 12.12 -10.05 -22.66
N LYS A 1099 10.85 -10.24 -23.02
CA LYS A 1099 10.09 -11.45 -22.72
C LYS A 1099 10.71 -12.72 -23.31
N VAL A 1100 11.42 -12.63 -24.43
CA VAL A 1100 11.99 -13.81 -25.12
C VAL A 1100 13.31 -14.24 -24.50
N THR A 1101 14.14 -13.28 -24.10
CA THR A 1101 15.49 -13.56 -23.58
C THR A 1101 15.60 -13.44 -22.05
N GLU A 1102 14.60 -12.86 -21.39
CA GLU A 1102 14.58 -12.44 -19.97
C GLU A 1102 15.77 -11.55 -19.58
N GLN A 1103 16.47 -11.01 -20.57
CA GLN A 1103 17.60 -10.12 -20.38
C GLN A 1103 17.15 -8.68 -20.59
N PRO A 1104 17.81 -7.73 -19.91
CA PRO A 1104 17.54 -6.33 -20.13
C PRO A 1104 17.95 -5.93 -21.56
N PRO A 1105 17.04 -5.34 -22.36
CA PRO A 1105 17.31 -4.97 -23.75
C PRO A 1105 18.21 -3.73 -23.79
N ARG A 1106 19.52 -3.95 -23.62
CA ARG A 1106 20.52 -2.89 -23.53
C ARG A 1106 20.50 -1.99 -24.77
N GLY A 1107 20.37 -0.69 -24.54
CA GLY A 1107 20.37 0.31 -25.61
C GLY A 1107 19.02 0.50 -26.31
N LEU A 1108 17.97 -0.20 -25.85
CA LEU A 1108 16.58 0.15 -26.19
C LEU A 1108 16.31 1.60 -25.78
N GLN A 1109 15.66 2.36 -26.65
CA GLN A 1109 15.41 3.78 -26.44
C GLN A 1109 13.93 4.02 -26.17
N PHE A 1110 13.64 4.77 -25.11
CA PHE A 1110 12.30 5.24 -24.79
C PHE A 1110 12.18 6.73 -25.03
N THR A 1111 10.99 7.15 -25.43
CA THR A 1111 10.57 8.55 -25.51
C THR A 1111 9.37 8.78 -24.60
N LEU A 1112 9.38 9.91 -23.91
CA LEU A 1112 8.29 10.38 -23.06
C LEU A 1112 7.79 11.73 -23.59
N GLY A 1113 6.47 11.86 -23.73
CA GLY A 1113 5.87 13.11 -24.18
C GLY A 1113 4.41 13.27 -23.79
N THR A 1114 3.81 14.38 -24.20
CA THR A 1114 2.37 14.62 -24.04
C THR A 1114 1.64 14.31 -25.34
N LYS A 1115 0.30 14.37 -25.33
CA LYS A 1115 -0.49 14.10 -26.53
C LYS A 1115 -0.22 15.08 -27.67
N ASN A 1116 0.09 16.33 -27.32
CA ASN A 1116 0.42 17.37 -28.29
C ASN A 1116 1.88 17.33 -28.74
N LYS A 1117 2.79 16.85 -27.87
CA LYS A 1117 4.23 16.72 -28.14
C LYS A 1117 4.71 15.34 -27.73
N PRO A 1118 4.68 14.34 -28.64
CA PRO A 1118 4.87 12.94 -28.27
C PRO A 1118 6.30 12.56 -27.85
N ALA A 1119 7.32 13.33 -28.24
CA ALA A 1119 8.71 13.10 -27.83
C ALA A 1119 9.29 14.39 -27.24
N VAL A 1120 9.32 14.47 -25.90
CA VAL A 1120 9.89 15.61 -25.15
C VAL A 1120 11.23 15.22 -24.52
N VAL A 1121 11.30 14.02 -23.94
CA VAL A 1121 12.49 13.49 -23.27
C VAL A 1121 12.74 12.08 -23.76
N ASP A 1122 14.01 11.72 -23.94
CA ASP A 1122 14.46 10.39 -24.32
C ASP A 1122 15.40 9.79 -23.27
N THR A 1123 15.46 8.47 -23.23
CA THR A 1123 16.41 7.73 -22.40
C THR A 1123 16.74 6.38 -23.02
N ILE A 1124 17.78 5.73 -22.50
CA ILE A 1124 18.19 4.39 -22.93
C ILE A 1124 18.12 3.39 -21.78
N VAL A 1125 17.76 2.15 -22.09
CA VAL A 1125 17.76 1.04 -21.14
C VAL A 1125 19.19 0.59 -20.88
N MET A 1126 19.55 0.56 -19.59
CA MET A 1126 20.87 0.12 -19.12
C MET A 1126 20.93 -1.40 -18.96
N ALA A 1127 22.14 -1.95 -19.04
CA ALA A 1127 22.37 -3.39 -18.88
C ALA A 1127 22.14 -3.89 -17.44
N HIS A 1128 22.27 -3.01 -16.44
CA HIS A 1128 22.09 -3.39 -15.05
C HIS A 1128 20.59 -3.39 -14.71
N HIS A 1129 20.01 -4.57 -14.51
CA HIS A 1129 18.60 -4.78 -14.17
C HIS A 1129 17.58 -4.12 -15.12
N GLY A 1130 17.99 -3.77 -16.35
CA GLY A 1130 17.10 -3.11 -17.31
C GLY A 1130 16.71 -1.70 -16.91
N TYR A 1131 17.51 -1.06 -16.05
CA TYR A 1131 17.16 0.23 -15.46
C TYR A 1131 17.10 1.34 -16.52
N PHE A 1132 16.05 2.16 -16.44
CA PHE A 1132 15.93 3.40 -17.19
C PHE A 1132 15.34 4.49 -16.30
N GLN A 1133 15.67 5.74 -16.61
CA GLN A 1133 15.17 6.92 -15.91
C GLN A 1133 14.81 8.02 -16.91
N LEU A 1134 13.70 8.69 -16.67
CA LEU A 1134 13.15 9.78 -17.47
C LEU A 1134 12.89 10.98 -16.57
N LYS A 1135 13.14 12.18 -17.08
CA LYS A 1135 12.90 13.44 -16.38
C LYS A 1135 11.51 13.96 -16.75
N ALA A 1136 10.66 14.21 -15.77
CA ALA A 1136 9.31 14.68 -16.03
C ALA A 1136 8.82 15.65 -14.93
N ASN A 1137 7.80 16.42 -15.24
CA ASN A 1137 7.09 17.26 -14.27
C ASN A 1137 5.71 16.66 -13.97
N PRO A 1138 5.02 17.07 -12.89
CA PRO A 1138 3.68 16.57 -12.59
C PRO A 1138 2.74 16.73 -13.79
N GLY A 1139 2.07 15.65 -14.17
CA GLY A 1139 1.38 15.57 -15.44
C GLY A 1139 1.03 14.17 -15.92
N ALA A 1140 0.22 14.10 -16.98
CA ALA A 1140 -0.03 12.89 -17.75
C ALA A 1140 0.96 12.81 -18.92
N TRP A 1141 1.70 11.70 -18.98
CA TRP A 1141 2.73 11.44 -19.97
C TRP A 1141 2.43 10.15 -20.73
N ILE A 1142 2.89 10.09 -21.97
CA ILE A 1142 2.78 8.92 -22.85
C ILE A 1142 4.20 8.39 -23.08
N LEU A 1143 4.42 7.14 -22.69
CA LEU A 1143 5.67 6.42 -22.91
C LEU A 1143 5.58 5.63 -24.21
N ARG A 1144 6.57 5.80 -25.10
CA ARG A 1144 6.67 5.09 -26.38
C ARG A 1144 8.10 4.65 -26.64
N LEU A 1145 8.27 3.62 -27.47
CA LEU A 1145 9.57 3.31 -28.05
C LEU A 1145 10.00 4.45 -28.97
N HIS A 1146 11.28 4.76 -28.97
CA HIS A 1146 11.83 5.76 -29.88
C HIS A 1146 11.69 5.27 -31.33
N GLN A 1147 11.24 6.16 -32.22
CA GLN A 1147 11.08 5.85 -33.65
C GLN A 1147 12.42 5.45 -34.28
N GLY A 1148 12.43 4.31 -34.98
CA GLY A 1148 13.63 3.73 -35.59
C GLY A 1148 13.93 2.34 -35.04
N LYS A 1149 15.21 2.00 -34.85
CA LYS A 1149 15.63 0.62 -34.55
C LYS A 1149 14.94 0.00 -33.32
N SER A 1150 14.60 0.79 -32.30
CA SER A 1150 13.90 0.27 -31.12
C SER A 1150 12.48 -0.17 -31.46
N GLU A 1151 11.71 0.63 -32.20
CA GLU A 1151 10.36 0.30 -32.67
C GLU A 1151 10.37 -0.77 -33.78
N ASP A 1152 11.41 -0.81 -34.63
CA ASP A 1152 11.54 -1.83 -35.69
C ASP A 1152 11.80 -3.24 -35.14
N ILE A 1153 12.45 -3.35 -33.97
CA ILE A 1153 12.92 -4.62 -33.39
C ILE A 1153 12.03 -5.07 -32.23
N TYR A 1154 11.52 -4.13 -31.42
CA TYR A 1154 10.80 -4.42 -30.20
C TYR A 1154 9.39 -3.84 -30.23
N GLN A 1155 8.48 -4.53 -29.54
CA GLN A 1155 7.15 -4.05 -29.23
C GLN A 1155 6.92 -4.22 -27.73
N ILE A 1156 6.23 -3.26 -27.10
CA ILE A 1156 5.88 -3.37 -25.69
C ILE A 1156 4.67 -4.28 -25.56
N VAL A 1157 4.83 -5.40 -24.84
CA VAL A 1157 3.81 -6.46 -24.70
C VAL A 1157 3.06 -6.36 -23.37
N GLY A 1158 3.69 -5.82 -22.34
CA GLY A 1158 3.09 -5.67 -21.02
C GLY A 1158 3.74 -4.53 -20.25
N HIS A 1159 3.06 -4.04 -19.22
CA HIS A 1159 3.62 -3.04 -18.33
C HIS A 1159 2.97 -3.10 -16.94
N GLU A 1160 3.73 -2.87 -15.89
CA GLU A 1160 3.25 -2.74 -14.51
C GLU A 1160 3.62 -1.36 -13.95
N GLY A 1161 2.81 -0.86 -13.01
CA GLY A 1161 3.02 0.46 -12.39
C GLY A 1161 2.50 1.66 -13.20
N THR A 1162 1.82 1.43 -14.33
CA THR A 1162 1.24 2.47 -15.18
C THR A 1162 -0.26 2.72 -14.89
N ASP A 1163 -0.82 3.77 -15.49
CA ASP A 1163 -2.24 4.11 -15.35
C ASP A 1163 -3.11 3.51 -16.45
N SER A 1164 -2.53 3.05 -17.56
CA SER A 1164 -3.21 2.36 -18.66
C SER A 1164 -3.50 0.89 -18.33
N GLN A 1165 -4.55 0.34 -18.97
CA GLN A 1165 -4.72 -1.12 -19.09
C GLN A 1165 -3.75 -1.66 -20.13
N ALA A 1166 -3.40 -2.95 -20.02
CA ALA A 1166 -2.41 -3.59 -20.90
C ALA A 1166 -2.79 -3.57 -22.40
N ASP A 1167 -4.09 -3.47 -22.72
CA ASP A 1167 -4.60 -3.54 -24.10
C ASP A 1167 -4.59 -2.19 -24.85
N LEU A 1168 -4.15 -1.10 -24.21
CA LEU A 1168 -4.09 0.22 -24.84
C LEU A 1168 -2.79 0.40 -25.62
N GLU A 1169 -2.88 0.85 -26.88
CA GLU A 1169 -1.71 1.13 -27.74
C GLU A 1169 -0.76 2.18 -27.14
N ASP A 1170 -1.28 3.15 -26.39
CA ASP A 1170 -0.52 4.22 -25.74
C ASP A 1170 -0.37 3.96 -24.24
N ILE A 1171 0.87 3.86 -23.77
CA ILE A 1171 1.20 3.66 -22.36
C ILE A 1171 1.12 4.99 -21.62
N ILE A 1172 0.14 5.13 -20.74
CA ILE A 1172 -0.12 6.37 -20.01
C ILE A 1172 0.46 6.28 -18.60
N VAL A 1173 1.30 7.25 -18.26
CA VAL A 1173 1.96 7.39 -16.96
C VAL A 1173 1.58 8.74 -16.36
N VAL A 1174 0.92 8.72 -15.21
CA VAL A 1174 0.50 9.91 -14.49
C VAL A 1174 1.42 10.15 -13.30
N LEU A 1175 1.99 11.36 -13.21
CA LEU A 1175 2.78 11.86 -12.08
C LEU A 1175 1.96 12.90 -11.31
N ASN A 1176 1.49 12.53 -10.12
CA ASN A 1176 0.61 13.35 -9.28
C ASN A 1176 1.15 13.55 -7.85
N SER A 1177 2.35 13.07 -7.54
CA SER A 1177 2.97 13.19 -6.21
C SER A 1177 4.45 13.56 -6.34
N PHE A 1178 5.07 13.94 -5.23
CA PHE A 1178 6.52 14.19 -5.16
C PHE A 1178 7.38 12.92 -5.14
N LYS A 1179 6.75 11.74 -5.03
CA LYS A 1179 7.45 10.45 -5.04
C LYS A 1179 7.78 10.04 -6.46
N SER A 1180 8.93 9.40 -6.64
CA SER A 1180 9.26 8.76 -7.91
C SER A 1180 8.27 7.63 -8.21
N LYS A 1181 7.94 7.49 -9.50
CA LYS A 1181 7.10 6.40 -9.98
C LYS A 1181 7.98 5.36 -10.63
N ILE A 1182 7.84 4.10 -10.21
CA ILE A 1182 8.64 2.99 -10.71
C ILE A 1182 7.78 2.15 -11.65
N LEU A 1183 8.27 1.95 -12.88
CA LEU A 1183 7.63 1.18 -13.92
C LEU A 1183 8.33 -0.17 -14.14
N LYS A 1184 7.59 -1.17 -14.59
CA LYS A 1184 8.15 -2.39 -15.14
C LYS A 1184 7.59 -2.59 -16.55
N VAL A 1185 8.46 -2.73 -17.54
CA VAL A 1185 8.12 -2.74 -18.98
C VAL A 1185 8.62 -4.00 -19.65
#